data_AF-A0AAE0IC84-F1
#
_entry.id   AF-A0AAE0IC84-F1
#
_cell.length_a   1.000
_cell.length_b   1.000
_cell.length_c   1.000
_cell.angle_alpha   90.00
_cell.angle_beta   90.00
_cell.angle_gamma   90.00
#
_symmetry.space_group_name_H-M   'P 1'
#
loop_
_entity.id
_entity.type
_entity.pdbx_description
1 polymer ?
#
loop_
_entity_poly.entity_id
_entity_poly.type
_entity_poly.pdbx_seq_one_letter_code
_entity_poly.pdbx_strand_id
1 'polypeptide(L)'
;MAELETTDTVPSGPQSPAALPGAAVPSHGAMEHEGEVHPDGEVHPKKNGRHRLFRGIQRIASSPSLAHAGRPRSASSPYSIHSSLSCVSLASSPSPFGHPSPGSYFSASSADQSSAPTSVSGSPTAESPGFDGIESILAVRKVEHPILPSTTTIALPADVKRKTTTCNLWASMPHEIKIYILSFLLPKELVRVSRVSKDFYKTCFDGQLWTSFDASEFYKDIPAESLAKIIVAAGPFVKDLNLRGCVQVEHYKRAEVVVKACRNLINATLEGCRNFQRSTLHNLLKSNEKLANLNLTGLTAVTNLTCKIIAQSCPQLEMFNVSWCKHMDARGIKTVVEGCPKLKDVRAGEIKGFDNSDVAEALFRTNNLERLVLAGCDDLSDNALQIMVRGRNPEIDILTDRPIVPPRKLRHLDLSRCTRLSNHGVKALGHLLPDLKGLQLTGITSITDAGLEPILASTPRLTHLELEDLAELTNSLLSEHLAKAPCAPKLEHLSVSYCENLGDTGMLPVFRSCTRLSSVYMDNTRVSDLVLAEAAAMVRERCSTTRTQTRRSAYPAVGLSLVVYDCQNVTWTGVREVLSRNAESAGRRMKPVPAVAGGSSNTTLYPAAEVISLKCFYGWQMTVDEHTKRVLRGDVAAASRLERKWAIYMQANEEAGVAGANGRRRRRRAREAAQVHADEEEGGAGTGGAGPGRRRARTAACVMM
;
A
#
# COMPACT_ATOMS: atom_id res chain seq x y z
N MET A 1 65.31 30.85 -41.51
CA MET A 1 65.54 32.06 -40.68
C MET A 1 65.13 31.64 -39.27
N ALA A 2 66.06 31.16 -38.45
CA ALA A 2 67.16 31.89 -37.79
C ALA A 2 66.67 32.34 -36.39
N GLU A 3 67.31 31.97 -35.27
CA GLU A 3 68.60 31.27 -35.06
C GLU A 3 68.62 30.54 -33.68
N LEU A 4 69.40 29.45 -33.58
CA LEU A 4 70.26 28.98 -32.45
C LEU A 4 69.64 28.82 -31.01
N GLU A 5 70.11 27.94 -30.10
CA GLU A 5 71.25 27.01 -30.11
C GLU A 5 71.05 25.76 -29.19
N THR A 6 71.55 24.60 -29.65
CA THR A 6 72.19 23.45 -28.95
C THR A 6 71.85 22.99 -27.51
N THR A 7 71.47 21.68 -27.39
CA THR A 7 72.10 20.54 -26.62
C THR A 7 72.69 20.74 -25.19
N ASP A 8 72.74 19.77 -24.24
CA ASP A 8 72.41 18.32 -24.21
C ASP A 8 72.30 17.74 -22.76
N THR A 9 72.11 16.42 -22.61
CA THR A 9 72.47 15.53 -21.44
C THR A 9 71.94 15.87 -20.02
N VAL A 10 71.01 15.16 -19.35
CA VAL A 10 70.88 13.70 -19.00
C VAL A 10 72.11 13.14 -18.25
N PRO A 11 72.02 12.40 -17.09
CA PRO A 11 70.94 12.18 -16.11
C PRO A 11 71.40 12.19 -14.59
N SER A 12 70.53 11.69 -13.69
CA SER A 12 70.82 11.20 -12.31
C SER A 12 71.15 12.28 -11.24
N GLY A 13 71.07 12.02 -9.92
CA GLY A 13 70.83 10.78 -9.17
C GLY A 13 70.24 11.04 -7.76
N PRO A 14 70.15 10.04 -6.86
CA PRO A 14 69.13 10.02 -5.81
C PRO A 14 69.64 10.07 -4.35
N GLN A 15 68.70 9.91 -3.41
CA GLN A 15 68.81 9.41 -2.02
C GLN A 15 68.61 10.40 -0.84
N SER A 16 67.57 10.10 -0.07
CA SER A 16 67.40 10.31 1.39
C SER A 16 68.37 9.41 2.20
N PRO A 17 68.50 9.44 3.56
CA PRO A 17 67.54 9.96 4.56
C PRO A 17 68.16 10.58 5.85
N ALA A 18 67.32 10.65 6.91
CA ALA A 18 67.64 10.44 8.34
C ALA A 18 67.80 11.63 9.33
N ALA A 19 67.01 11.52 10.41
CA ALA A 19 67.29 11.82 11.83
C ALA A 19 67.70 13.23 12.34
N LEU A 20 66.78 13.79 13.15
CA LEU A 20 66.95 14.30 14.54
C LEU A 20 68.37 14.21 15.16
N PRO A 21 68.82 15.18 16.02
CA PRO A 21 68.04 15.57 17.22
C PRO A 21 68.22 16.98 17.84
N GLY A 22 67.34 17.32 18.80
CA GLY A 22 67.73 17.71 20.17
C GLY A 22 68.13 19.16 20.52
N ALA A 23 67.33 19.78 21.41
CA ALA A 23 67.69 20.82 22.40
C ALA A 23 68.16 22.23 21.93
N ALA A 24 68.09 23.31 22.73
CA ALA A 24 67.13 23.72 23.77
C ALA A 24 67.39 25.18 24.24
N VAL A 25 66.33 26.04 24.32
CA VAL A 25 66.21 27.20 25.26
C VAL A 25 67.21 28.39 24.98
N PRO A 26 67.10 29.65 25.51
CA PRO A 26 66.02 30.41 26.19
C PRO A 26 65.61 31.78 25.54
N SER A 27 64.64 32.50 26.17
CA SER A 27 64.60 33.98 26.40
C SER A 27 64.36 34.98 25.23
N HIS A 28 63.86 36.22 25.41
CA HIS A 28 63.33 36.96 26.60
C HIS A 28 62.33 38.10 26.23
N GLY A 29 61.29 38.33 27.04
CA GLY A 29 60.57 39.62 27.24
C GLY A 29 59.57 40.12 26.15
N ALA A 30 58.56 40.95 26.46
CA ALA A 30 58.05 41.48 27.75
C ALA A 30 56.60 42.03 27.62
N MET A 31 55.98 42.46 28.74
CA MET A 31 54.58 42.96 28.94
C MET A 31 53.48 41.88 28.82
N GLU A 32 52.71 41.43 29.85
CA GLU A 32 52.17 42.02 31.12
C GLU A 32 50.97 42.96 30.87
N HIS A 33 49.82 42.91 31.58
CA HIS A 33 49.37 42.37 32.89
C HIS A 33 47.97 41.66 32.74
N GLU A 34 47.33 40.93 33.67
CA GLU A 34 47.64 40.28 34.98
C GLU A 34 46.40 39.47 35.49
N GLY A 35 46.60 38.41 36.30
CA GLY A 35 45.59 37.82 37.22
C GLY A 35 44.42 37.00 36.64
N GLU A 36 43.42 36.53 37.40
CA GLU A 36 43.30 36.04 38.81
C GLU A 36 41.87 35.40 38.97
N VAL A 37 41.52 34.40 39.82
CA VAL A 37 42.26 33.31 40.49
C VAL A 37 41.27 32.19 40.98
N HIS A 38 41.40 31.67 42.20
CA HIS A 38 40.70 30.51 42.83
C HIS A 38 40.52 30.77 44.36
N PRO A 39 40.01 29.88 45.28
CA PRO A 39 40.00 28.39 45.24
C PRO A 39 38.80 27.64 45.93
N ASP A 40 39.03 26.34 46.17
CA ASP A 40 38.44 25.41 47.17
C ASP A 40 37.02 24.78 47.01
N GLY A 41 36.84 23.63 47.67
CA GLY A 41 35.62 22.79 47.65
C GLY A 41 35.72 21.52 48.54
N GLU A 42 34.63 20.75 48.70
CA GLU A 42 34.62 19.50 49.50
C GLU A 42 33.55 18.45 49.06
N VAL A 43 33.18 17.47 49.91
CA VAL A 43 32.82 16.08 49.50
C VAL A 43 31.34 15.63 49.73
N HIS A 44 30.93 14.57 49.00
CA HIS A 44 29.72 13.70 49.03
C HIS A 44 29.12 13.31 50.42
N PRO A 45 27.90 12.66 50.58
CA PRO A 45 27.15 11.81 49.60
C PRO A 45 25.57 11.75 49.62
N LYS A 46 25.02 11.08 48.59
CA LYS A 46 23.75 10.29 48.44
C LYS A 46 22.68 10.26 49.58
N LYS A 47 21.38 10.51 49.24
CA LYS A 47 20.29 9.48 49.14
C LYS A 47 18.84 10.02 48.87
N ASN A 48 18.04 9.15 48.23
CA ASN A 48 16.57 8.96 48.19
C ASN A 48 15.61 9.95 48.92
N GLY A 49 14.52 10.39 48.25
CA GLY A 49 13.40 11.07 48.95
C GLY A 49 12.09 11.23 48.14
N ARG A 50 10.97 10.76 48.71
CA ARG A 50 9.59 10.69 48.16
C ARG A 50 8.87 12.03 47.89
N HIS A 51 7.95 11.99 46.92
CA HIS A 51 6.61 12.60 46.85
C HIS A 51 6.27 13.98 47.47
N ARG A 52 5.61 14.81 46.62
CA ARG A 52 4.40 15.62 46.89
C ARG A 52 4.26 16.37 48.23
N LEU A 53 4.10 17.69 48.15
CA LEU A 53 2.99 18.39 48.84
C LEU A 53 2.52 19.62 48.03
N PHE A 54 1.34 20.14 48.35
CA PHE A 54 0.65 21.24 47.66
C PHE A 54 0.62 22.52 48.53
N ARG A 55 0.19 23.64 47.92
CA ARG A 55 0.01 25.01 48.46
C ARG A 55 1.29 25.89 48.39
N GLY A 56 1.22 27.20 48.15
CA GLY A 56 0.10 27.97 47.60
C GLY A 56 0.06 29.47 47.97
N ILE A 57 -0.39 30.29 47.01
CA ILE A 57 -1.19 31.53 47.19
C ILE A 57 -0.47 32.86 47.50
N GLN A 58 -0.46 33.74 46.46
CA GLN A 58 -0.62 35.22 46.42
C GLN A 58 0.53 36.24 46.64
N ARG A 59 0.62 37.14 45.64
CA ARG A 59 0.96 38.60 45.66
C ARG A 59 2.44 38.93 45.97
N ILE A 60 3.01 40.10 45.64
CA ILE A 60 2.54 41.46 45.26
C ILE A 60 3.41 41.87 44.02
N ALA A 61 2.96 42.34 42.85
CA ALA A 61 2.05 43.42 42.41
C ALA A 61 2.70 44.83 42.29
N SER A 62 2.59 45.44 41.09
CA SER A 62 2.82 46.87 40.82
C SER A 62 1.82 47.34 39.73
N SER A 63 1.57 48.64 39.64
CA SER A 63 0.41 49.29 38.98
C SER A 63 0.88 50.48 38.11
N PRO A 64 0.05 51.19 37.27
CA PRO A 64 -1.41 51.37 37.27
C PRO A 64 -2.07 51.02 35.89
N SER A 65 -3.16 51.58 35.32
CA SER A 65 -3.89 52.84 35.56
C SER A 65 -5.33 52.95 35.01
N LEU A 66 -5.84 54.19 35.11
CA LEU A 66 -7.11 54.86 34.77
C LEU A 66 -7.59 54.75 33.30
N ALA A 67 -8.88 54.93 32.94
CA ALA A 67 -10.13 55.08 33.73
C ALA A 67 -11.45 54.83 32.93
N HIS A 68 -12.55 54.67 33.70
CA HIS A 68 -14.01 54.72 33.44
C HIS A 68 -14.60 55.30 32.13
N ALA A 69 -15.85 55.01 31.70
CA ALA A 69 -17.03 54.38 32.35
C ALA A 69 -17.76 53.37 31.39
N GLY A 70 -19.05 52.96 31.48
CA GLY A 70 -20.21 53.32 32.32
C GLY A 70 -21.45 52.40 32.06
N ARG A 71 -22.69 52.82 32.40
CA ARG A 71 -23.97 52.05 32.22
C ARG A 71 -25.23 52.96 32.30
N PRO A 72 -26.42 52.49 31.85
CA PRO A 72 -27.49 52.14 32.82
C PRO A 72 -28.33 50.88 32.44
N ARG A 73 -29.47 50.65 33.12
CA ARG A 73 -30.42 49.52 32.94
C ARG A 73 -31.89 50.01 32.94
N SER A 74 -32.76 49.28 32.22
CA SER A 74 -34.20 48.97 32.51
C SER A 74 -35.19 50.03 33.03
N ALA A 75 -36.30 50.24 32.30
CA ALA A 75 -37.61 50.67 32.84
C ALA A 75 -38.78 50.28 31.90
N SER A 76 -40.03 50.52 32.32
CA SER A 76 -41.28 49.82 31.94
C SER A 76 -42.35 50.60 31.14
N SER A 77 -42.94 49.98 30.10
CA SER A 77 -44.39 50.02 29.72
C SER A 77 -45.08 51.41 29.47
N PRO A 78 -46.42 51.55 29.28
CA PRO A 78 -47.51 50.64 28.83
C PRO A 78 -48.46 51.22 27.73
N TYR A 79 -49.46 50.43 27.25
CA TYR A 79 -50.70 50.85 26.52
C TYR A 79 -50.54 51.50 25.10
N SER A 80 -51.52 51.53 24.15
CA SER A 80 -52.92 51.05 24.12
C SER A 80 -53.50 50.87 22.67
N ILE A 81 -54.66 50.18 22.56
CA ILE A 81 -55.81 50.46 21.64
C ILE A 81 -55.77 50.11 20.11
N HIS A 82 -56.69 49.22 19.69
CA HIS A 82 -57.41 49.07 18.39
C HIS A 82 -56.61 48.75 17.08
N SER A 83 -56.96 47.74 16.25
CA SER A 83 -58.16 47.45 15.41
C SER A 83 -58.30 48.39 14.18
N SER A 84 -58.53 47.97 12.92
CA SER A 84 -58.97 46.67 12.37
C SER A 84 -58.89 46.61 10.82
N LEU A 85 -59.11 45.42 10.22
CA LEU A 85 -59.57 45.14 8.83
C LEU A 85 -58.62 45.34 7.61
N SER A 86 -58.20 44.18 7.09
CA SER A 86 -57.95 43.76 5.69
C SER A 86 -58.37 44.63 4.48
N CYS A 87 -57.50 44.65 3.45
CA CYS A 87 -57.91 44.37 2.04
C CYS A 87 -56.72 44.11 1.06
N VAL A 88 -56.90 43.12 0.16
CA VAL A 88 -56.31 42.97 -1.20
C VAL A 88 -54.77 42.76 -1.35
N SER A 89 -54.39 41.99 -2.37
CA SER A 89 -53.02 41.61 -2.76
C SER A 89 -52.52 42.36 -4.00
N LEU A 90 -51.21 42.31 -4.30
CA LEU A 90 -50.69 41.96 -5.64
C LEU A 90 -49.18 41.63 -5.64
N ALA A 91 -48.70 41.14 -6.79
CA ALA A 91 -47.36 40.58 -7.10
C ALA A 91 -46.15 41.42 -6.61
N SER A 92 -44.94 40.86 -6.39
CA SER A 92 -44.17 40.06 -7.36
C SER A 92 -43.00 39.21 -6.77
N SER A 93 -42.23 38.57 -7.67
CA SER A 93 -41.06 37.69 -7.42
C SER A 93 -40.10 37.78 -8.64
N PRO A 94 -38.86 37.24 -8.65
CA PRO A 94 -38.12 36.52 -7.59
C PRO A 94 -36.71 37.13 -7.31
N SER A 95 -35.81 36.51 -6.54
CA SER A 95 -34.66 35.70 -7.05
C SER A 95 -33.54 35.64 -5.95
N PRO A 96 -32.50 34.77 -6.00
CA PRO A 96 -32.20 33.94 -4.82
C PRO A 96 -30.74 33.88 -4.33
N PHE A 97 -30.53 33.63 -3.03
CA PHE A 97 -29.28 33.10 -2.46
C PHE A 97 -29.51 32.28 -1.17
N GLY A 98 -28.82 31.12 -1.05
CA GLY A 98 -28.31 30.56 0.22
C GLY A 98 -29.24 29.79 1.19
N HIS A 99 -29.18 28.45 1.13
CA HIS A 99 -29.38 27.51 2.27
C HIS A 99 -30.80 27.51 2.93
N PRO A 100 -31.12 26.70 3.98
CA PRO A 100 -30.31 25.69 4.69
C PRO A 100 -31.00 24.31 4.91
N SER A 101 -30.36 23.46 5.72
CA SER A 101 -30.98 22.38 6.53
C SER A 101 -31.11 22.87 7.99
N PRO A 102 -31.69 22.12 8.98
CA PRO A 102 -32.45 20.87 8.93
C PRO A 102 -33.81 20.94 9.71
N GLY A 103 -34.54 19.81 9.84
CA GLY A 103 -35.29 19.52 11.08
C GLY A 103 -36.77 19.09 11.01
N SER A 104 -37.05 17.91 11.58
CA SER A 104 -38.24 17.47 12.36
C SER A 104 -39.69 17.54 11.83
N TYR A 105 -40.43 16.45 12.10
CA TYR A 105 -41.79 16.31 12.72
C TYR A 105 -42.46 15.02 12.15
N PHE A 106 -42.71 13.94 12.90
CA PHE A 106 -43.78 13.69 13.91
C PHE A 106 -45.19 13.70 13.30
N SER A 107 -46.13 12.75 13.52
CA SER A 107 -46.26 11.54 14.39
C SER A 107 -47.12 10.46 13.66
N ALA A 108 -47.69 9.35 14.19
CA ALA A 108 -48.00 8.89 15.57
C ALA A 108 -48.28 7.35 15.66
N SER A 109 -48.75 6.91 16.84
CA SER A 109 -49.11 5.54 17.30
C SER A 109 -47.92 4.64 17.72
N SER A 110 -47.65 4.28 18.99
CA SER A 110 -48.42 3.90 20.22
C SER A 110 -48.42 2.37 20.43
N ALA A 111 -48.08 1.79 21.59
CA ALA A 111 -47.76 2.38 22.90
C ALA A 111 -46.82 1.46 23.76
N ASP A 112 -46.16 2.06 24.76
CA ASP A 112 -46.07 1.65 26.19
C ASP A 112 -45.64 0.22 26.60
N GLN A 113 -44.88 -0.04 27.69
CA GLN A 113 -44.17 0.75 28.73
C GLN A 113 -42.96 -0.11 29.20
N SER A 114 -41.78 0.39 29.60
CA SER A 114 -41.38 0.99 30.91
C SER A 114 -41.71 0.10 32.13
N SER A 115 -40.88 -0.05 33.19
CA SER A 115 -39.60 0.60 33.60
C SER A 115 -38.79 -0.27 34.60
N ALA A 116 -37.55 0.14 34.94
CA ALA A 116 -36.73 -0.43 36.04
C ALA A 116 -36.91 0.33 37.37
N PRO A 117 -36.45 -0.21 38.53
CA PRO A 117 -35.28 0.40 39.21
C PRO A 117 -34.32 -0.63 39.88
N THR A 118 -33.66 -0.26 41.00
CA THR A 118 -32.28 -0.70 41.37
C THR A 118 -32.08 -1.20 42.82
N SER A 119 -30.93 -1.86 43.06
CA SER A 119 -30.29 -2.19 44.38
C SER A 119 -31.00 -3.27 45.24
N VAL A 120 -30.38 -4.07 46.14
CA VAL A 120 -28.98 -4.33 46.64
C VAL A 120 -28.87 -5.87 46.90
N SER A 121 -27.82 -6.56 47.39
CA SER A 121 -26.51 -6.26 48.03
C SER A 121 -25.45 -7.33 47.61
N GLY A 122 -24.51 -7.76 48.48
CA GLY A 122 -23.57 -8.86 48.17
C GLY A 122 -22.86 -9.56 49.37
N SER A 123 -22.16 -10.66 49.05
CA SER A 123 -21.33 -11.54 49.94
C SER A 123 -22.08 -12.35 51.02
N PRO A 124 -21.56 -13.48 51.57
CA PRO A 124 -20.22 -14.11 51.44
C PRO A 124 -20.24 -15.45 50.63
N THR A 125 -19.18 -15.92 49.97
CA THR A 125 -17.97 -16.65 50.45
C THR A 125 -18.20 -17.73 51.53
N ALA A 126 -18.12 -19.00 51.13
CA ALA A 126 -17.79 -20.14 51.99
C ALA A 126 -16.95 -21.14 51.17
N GLU A 127 -15.93 -21.74 51.79
CA GLU A 127 -14.99 -22.66 51.11
C GLU A 127 -15.29 -24.13 51.40
N SER A 128 -14.78 -24.99 50.50
CA SER A 128 -14.29 -26.37 50.66
C SER A 128 -14.34 -26.99 52.07
N PRO A 129 -14.72 -28.28 52.20
CA PRO A 129 -13.77 -29.34 51.82
C PRO A 129 -14.38 -30.50 51.00
N GLY A 130 -13.51 -31.30 50.37
CA GLY A 130 -13.89 -32.51 49.64
C GLY A 130 -13.72 -33.81 50.46
N PHE A 131 -14.15 -34.93 49.88
CA PHE A 131 -13.88 -36.28 50.38
C PHE A 131 -13.84 -37.28 49.21
N ASP A 132 -13.13 -38.40 49.38
CA ASP A 132 -12.97 -39.46 48.36
C ASP A 132 -14.27 -40.23 48.06
N GLY A 133 -14.37 -40.78 46.83
CA GLY A 133 -15.44 -41.68 46.42
C GLY A 133 -15.19 -42.29 45.03
N ILE A 134 -15.36 -43.61 44.91
CA ILE A 134 -15.07 -44.40 43.70
C ILE A 134 -16.38 -45.00 43.13
N GLU A 135 -16.39 -45.31 41.83
CA GLU A 135 -17.32 -46.19 41.11
C GLU A 135 -18.82 -45.80 40.89
N SER A 136 -19.05 -45.34 39.65
CA SER A 136 -19.84 -46.09 38.63
C SER A 136 -21.36 -45.89 38.46
N ILE A 137 -21.83 -46.40 37.30
CA ILE A 137 -23.21 -46.70 36.87
C ILE A 137 -24.16 -45.51 36.60
N LEU A 138 -24.43 -45.31 35.30
CA LEU A 138 -25.82 -45.28 34.80
C LEU A 138 -25.95 -46.32 33.68
N ALA A 139 -26.77 -47.35 33.91
CA ALA A 139 -27.04 -48.42 32.96
C ALA A 139 -28.51 -48.39 32.53
N VAL A 140 -28.77 -48.57 31.23
CA VAL A 140 -30.13 -48.56 30.66
C VAL A 140 -30.81 -49.92 30.88
N ARG A 141 -32.08 -49.92 31.33
CA ARG A 141 -32.88 -51.15 31.53
C ARG A 141 -33.73 -51.50 30.29
N LYS A 142 -34.04 -52.80 30.18
CA LYS A 142 -34.79 -53.45 29.08
C LYS A 142 -36.30 -53.19 29.11
N VAL A 143 -36.94 -53.56 28.00
CA VAL A 143 -38.31 -54.13 27.92
C VAL A 143 -38.20 -55.50 27.18
N GLU A 144 -39.09 -56.46 27.45
CA GLU A 144 -39.00 -57.87 27.00
C GLU A 144 -40.43 -58.50 26.85
N HIS A 145 -40.72 -59.74 26.42
CA HIS A 145 -39.88 -60.96 26.51
C HIS A 145 -39.91 -62.01 25.36
N PRO A 146 -40.97 -62.84 25.10
CA PRO A 146 -40.70 -64.29 25.04
C PRO A 146 -41.27 -65.15 23.88
N ILE A 147 -40.78 -66.42 23.87
CA ILE A 147 -41.28 -67.67 23.24
C ILE A 147 -40.62 -68.12 21.89
N LEU A 148 -40.53 -69.45 21.73
CA LEU A 148 -39.76 -70.31 20.80
C LEU A 148 -40.71 -71.26 20.01
N PRO A 149 -40.29 -72.21 19.12
CA PRO A 149 -39.03 -72.42 18.38
C PRO A 149 -39.20 -72.76 16.85
N SER A 150 -38.08 -73.06 16.15
CA SER A 150 -37.96 -73.81 14.87
C SER A 150 -38.39 -73.10 13.55
N THR A 151 -37.94 -73.47 12.34
CA THR A 151 -37.15 -74.63 11.89
C THR A 151 -36.09 -74.29 10.81
N THR A 152 -35.08 -75.15 10.67
CA THR A 152 -33.98 -75.24 9.67
C THR A 152 -34.14 -74.64 8.26
N THR A 153 -33.06 -74.01 7.73
CA THR A 153 -32.32 -74.59 6.56
C THR A 153 -30.90 -73.99 6.37
N ILE A 154 -29.93 -74.90 6.16
CA ILE A 154 -28.65 -74.83 5.40
C ILE A 154 -27.84 -73.52 5.39
N ALA A 155 -26.56 -73.61 5.82
CA ALA A 155 -25.56 -72.54 5.73
C ALA A 155 -24.71 -72.59 4.45
N LEU A 156 -24.18 -71.43 4.03
CA LEU A 156 -23.15 -71.31 2.98
C LEU A 156 -21.72 -71.36 3.60
N PRO A 157 -20.69 -71.84 2.86
CA PRO A 157 -19.32 -71.99 3.37
C PRO A 157 -18.65 -70.69 3.84
N ALA A 158 -17.66 -70.81 4.74
CA ALA A 158 -17.14 -69.70 5.55
C ALA A 158 -16.09 -68.79 4.87
N ASP A 159 -15.74 -69.04 3.61
CA ASP A 159 -14.46 -68.61 3.02
C ASP A 159 -14.44 -67.23 2.33
N VAL A 160 -15.44 -66.37 2.55
CA VAL A 160 -15.38 -64.95 2.14
C VAL A 160 -15.73 -63.98 3.27
N LYS A 161 -15.17 -64.21 4.46
CA LYS A 161 -15.02 -63.12 5.44
C LYS A 161 -14.00 -62.10 4.92
N ARG A 162 -14.49 -61.13 4.13
CA ARG A 162 -13.74 -59.90 3.79
C ARG A 162 -13.28 -59.24 5.09
N LYS A 163 -12.00 -59.40 5.44
CA LYS A 163 -11.36 -58.58 6.47
C LYS A 163 -11.39 -57.14 5.96
N THR A 164 -12.31 -56.33 6.45
CA THR A 164 -12.24 -54.87 6.36
C THR A 164 -11.14 -54.39 7.29
N THR A 165 -9.88 -54.71 6.95
CA THR A 165 -8.72 -54.01 7.50
C THR A 165 -8.92 -52.54 7.15
N THR A 166 -9.22 -51.73 8.16
CA THR A 166 -9.15 -50.27 8.04
C THR A 166 -7.68 -49.92 7.81
N CYS A 167 -7.27 -49.91 6.55
CA CYS A 167 -5.93 -49.55 6.15
C CYS A 167 -5.71 -48.08 6.53
N ASN A 168 -5.13 -47.88 7.71
CA ASN A 168 -4.68 -46.59 8.19
C ASN A 168 -3.51 -46.17 7.30
N LEU A 169 -3.83 -45.67 6.10
CA LEU A 169 -2.88 -45.41 5.02
C LEU A 169 -1.79 -44.43 5.47
N TRP A 170 -2.15 -43.51 6.38
CA TRP A 170 -1.23 -42.64 7.11
C TRP A 170 -0.29 -43.37 8.08
N ALA A 171 -0.76 -44.39 8.81
CA ALA A 171 0.08 -45.15 9.73
C ALA A 171 1.06 -46.09 9.00
N SER A 172 0.71 -46.55 7.80
CA SER A 172 1.60 -47.29 6.89
C SER A 172 2.52 -46.41 6.03
N MET A 173 2.44 -45.07 6.17
CA MET A 173 3.19 -44.13 5.33
C MET A 173 4.53 -43.75 5.97
N PRO A 174 5.65 -43.77 5.22
CA PRO A 174 6.95 -43.25 5.67
C PRO A 174 6.89 -41.79 6.14
N HIS A 175 7.72 -41.42 7.10
CA HIS A 175 7.73 -40.09 7.73
C HIS A 175 8.05 -38.98 6.72
N GLU A 176 8.89 -39.29 5.74
CA GLU A 176 9.30 -38.42 4.64
C GLU A 176 8.10 -38.05 3.76
N ILE A 177 7.21 -39.01 3.48
CA ILE A 177 6.00 -38.78 2.67
C ILE A 177 4.94 -38.03 3.51
N LYS A 178 4.84 -38.31 4.82
CA LYS A 178 4.01 -37.49 5.72
C LYS A 178 4.46 -36.02 5.73
N ILE A 179 5.76 -35.76 5.89
CA ILE A 179 6.33 -34.41 5.82
C ILE A 179 6.07 -33.80 4.44
N TYR A 180 6.29 -34.54 3.35
CA TYR A 180 6.06 -34.03 2.00
C TYR A 180 4.61 -33.59 1.79
N ILE A 181 3.62 -34.41 2.18
CA ILE A 181 2.19 -34.05 2.12
C ILE A 181 1.88 -32.82 2.99
N LEU A 182 2.41 -32.76 4.20
CA LEU A 182 2.21 -31.63 5.11
C LEU A 182 2.90 -30.34 4.61
N SER A 183 3.98 -30.45 3.84
CA SER A 183 4.72 -29.29 3.30
C SER A 183 3.95 -28.46 2.27
N PHE A 184 2.85 -28.99 1.73
CA PHE A 184 1.92 -28.24 0.87
C PHE A 184 0.86 -27.46 1.65
N LEU A 185 0.74 -27.66 2.98
CA LEU A 185 -0.24 -26.98 3.81
C LEU A 185 0.31 -25.68 4.37
N LEU A 186 -0.54 -24.64 4.43
CA LEU A 186 -0.16 -23.37 5.02
C LEU A 186 0.08 -23.52 6.54
N PRO A 187 0.93 -22.69 7.17
CA PRO A 187 1.11 -22.61 8.63
C PRO A 187 -0.21 -22.64 9.44
N LYS A 188 -1.24 -21.94 8.97
CA LYS A 188 -2.58 -21.87 9.58
C LYS A 188 -3.33 -23.21 9.50
N GLU A 189 -3.05 -24.01 8.48
CA GLU A 189 -3.62 -25.33 8.25
C GLU A 189 -2.87 -26.42 9.01
N LEU A 190 -1.53 -26.37 9.06
CA LEU A 190 -0.71 -27.23 9.91
C LEU A 190 -1.16 -27.17 11.39
N VAL A 191 -1.42 -25.96 11.91
CA VAL A 191 -1.94 -25.78 13.28
C VAL A 191 -3.34 -26.36 13.44
N ARG A 192 -4.20 -26.33 12.42
CA ARG A 192 -5.52 -26.98 12.43
C ARG A 192 -5.39 -28.50 12.41
N VAL A 193 -4.55 -29.05 11.54
CA VAL A 193 -4.29 -30.50 11.38
C VAL A 193 -3.67 -31.10 12.64
N SER A 194 -2.85 -30.34 13.38
CA SER A 194 -2.29 -30.77 14.68
C SER A 194 -3.36 -31.20 15.71
N ARG A 195 -4.62 -30.76 15.55
CA ARG A 195 -5.75 -31.13 16.42
C ARG A 195 -6.42 -32.45 16.08
N VAL A 196 -6.07 -33.10 14.96
CA VAL A 196 -6.77 -34.30 14.45
C VAL A 196 -6.33 -35.58 15.15
N SER A 197 -5.05 -35.71 15.51
CA SER A 197 -4.50 -36.92 16.15
C SER A 197 -3.16 -36.62 16.83
N LYS A 198 -2.76 -37.46 17.79
CA LYS A 198 -1.45 -37.40 18.46
C LYS A 198 -0.27 -37.67 17.52
N ASP A 199 -0.48 -38.43 16.43
CA ASP A 199 0.54 -38.63 15.38
C ASP A 199 0.71 -37.36 14.55
N PHE A 200 -0.40 -36.85 14.02
CA PHE A 200 -0.45 -35.57 13.28
C PHE A 200 0.08 -34.39 14.10
N TYR A 201 -0.20 -34.34 15.41
CA TYR A 201 0.40 -33.35 16.32
C TYR A 201 1.92 -33.41 16.26
N LYS A 202 2.52 -34.61 16.45
CA LYS A 202 3.98 -34.78 16.40
C LYS A 202 4.56 -34.38 15.05
N THR A 203 3.95 -34.81 13.93
CA THR A 203 4.45 -34.47 12.59
C THR A 203 4.29 -32.99 12.26
N CYS A 204 3.20 -32.33 12.67
CA CYS A 204 2.99 -30.90 12.41
C CYS A 204 3.92 -29.98 13.22
N PHE A 205 4.56 -30.46 14.29
CA PHE A 205 5.61 -29.72 15.00
C PHE A 205 7.03 -30.23 14.66
N ASP A 206 7.20 -31.02 13.59
CA ASP A 206 8.52 -31.34 13.02
C ASP A 206 9.12 -30.08 12.38
N GLY A 207 10.34 -29.69 12.78
CA GLY A 207 10.99 -28.46 12.35
C GLY A 207 11.21 -28.37 10.83
N GLN A 208 11.23 -29.50 10.11
CA GLN A 208 11.40 -29.51 8.65
C GLN A 208 10.23 -28.85 7.89
N LEU A 209 9.02 -28.84 8.46
CA LEU A 209 7.86 -28.18 7.86
C LEU A 209 7.92 -26.65 7.97
N TRP A 210 8.71 -26.13 8.91
CA TRP A 210 8.71 -24.74 9.33
C TRP A 210 9.91 -23.96 8.74
N THR A 211 10.40 -24.35 7.55
CA THR A 211 11.47 -23.61 6.87
C THR A 211 11.08 -22.18 6.50
N SER A 212 9.78 -21.95 6.27
CA SER A 212 9.17 -20.63 6.12
C SER A 212 8.05 -20.47 7.15
N PHE A 213 8.14 -19.46 8.01
CA PHE A 213 7.15 -19.16 9.04
C PHE A 213 6.63 -17.73 8.86
N ASP A 214 5.42 -17.60 8.32
CA ASP A 214 4.72 -16.33 8.20
C ASP A 214 3.55 -16.25 9.18
N ALA A 215 3.67 -15.36 10.19
CA ALA A 215 2.66 -15.16 11.22
C ALA A 215 1.61 -14.09 10.88
N SER A 216 1.72 -13.40 9.74
CA SER A 216 0.87 -12.26 9.39
C SER A 216 -0.60 -12.65 9.12
N GLU A 217 -0.87 -13.91 8.76
CA GLU A 217 -2.23 -14.43 8.54
C GLU A 217 -2.97 -14.82 9.84
N PHE A 218 -2.28 -14.90 10.99
CA PHE A 218 -2.85 -15.50 12.21
C PHE A 218 -2.34 -14.91 13.54
N TYR A 219 -1.71 -13.73 13.53
CA TYR A 219 -1.26 -13.02 14.74
C TYR A 219 -2.39 -12.71 15.77
N LYS A 220 -3.66 -12.87 15.39
CA LYS A 220 -4.84 -12.80 16.28
C LYS A 220 -5.32 -14.15 16.80
N ASP A 221 -5.05 -15.25 16.10
CA ASP A 221 -5.76 -16.54 16.25
C ASP A 221 -4.98 -17.57 17.09
N ILE A 222 -3.64 -17.53 17.05
CA ILE A 222 -2.77 -18.44 17.80
C ILE A 222 -2.49 -17.87 19.20
N PRO A 223 -2.42 -18.68 20.28
CA PRO A 223 -1.92 -18.22 21.58
C PRO A 223 -0.38 -18.18 21.62
N ALA A 224 0.16 -17.13 22.23
CA ALA A 224 1.59 -16.79 22.20
C ALA A 224 2.56 -17.89 22.70
N GLU A 225 2.08 -18.82 23.53
CA GLU A 225 2.85 -19.97 23.98
C GLU A 225 3.03 -21.02 22.87
N SER A 226 2.01 -21.25 22.04
CA SER A 226 2.11 -22.13 20.87
C SER A 226 3.06 -21.56 19.82
N LEU A 227 3.04 -20.24 19.60
CA LEU A 227 4.00 -19.56 18.72
C LEU A 227 5.45 -19.75 19.22
N ALA A 228 5.69 -19.61 20.53
CA ALA A 228 7.00 -19.89 21.11
C ALA A 228 7.42 -21.37 20.96
N LYS A 229 6.49 -22.31 21.15
CA LYS A 229 6.74 -23.76 20.96
C LYS A 229 7.06 -24.12 19.51
N ILE A 230 6.35 -23.54 18.52
CA ILE A 230 6.65 -23.69 17.10
C ILE A 230 8.08 -23.22 16.83
N ILE A 231 8.43 -21.99 17.24
CA ILE A 231 9.75 -21.41 16.92
C ILE A 231 10.90 -22.16 17.63
N VAL A 232 10.67 -22.74 18.82
CA VAL A 232 11.68 -23.61 19.47
C VAL A 232 11.88 -24.91 18.71
N ALA A 233 10.82 -25.56 18.22
CA ALA A 233 10.93 -26.79 17.45
C ALA A 233 11.49 -26.56 16.02
N ALA A 234 11.13 -25.43 15.41
CA ALA A 234 11.52 -25.04 14.06
C ALA A 234 12.90 -24.40 13.97
N GLY A 235 13.34 -23.67 15.00
CA GLY A 235 14.41 -22.65 14.94
C GLY A 235 15.66 -22.96 14.10
N PRO A 236 16.28 -24.15 14.20
CA PRO A 236 17.45 -24.51 13.39
C PRO A 236 17.18 -24.56 11.88
N PHE A 237 15.94 -24.83 11.48
CA PHE A 237 15.47 -25.02 10.11
C PHE A 237 14.78 -23.77 9.52
N VAL A 238 14.31 -22.83 10.34
CA VAL A 238 13.70 -21.57 9.88
C VAL A 238 14.73 -20.80 9.05
N LYS A 239 14.39 -20.54 7.79
CA LYS A 239 15.13 -19.68 6.86
C LYS A 239 14.38 -18.38 6.63
N ASP A 240 13.05 -18.45 6.51
CA ASP A 240 12.20 -17.29 6.34
C ASP A 240 11.33 -17.08 7.58
N LEU A 241 11.45 -15.89 8.17
CA LEU A 241 10.75 -15.50 9.39
C LEU A 241 10.00 -14.19 9.15
N ASN A 242 8.66 -14.27 9.07
CA ASN A 242 7.79 -13.10 9.05
C ASN A 242 6.97 -13.02 10.35
N LEU A 243 7.26 -11.99 11.15
CA LEU A 243 6.58 -11.66 12.41
C LEU A 243 5.82 -10.32 12.31
N ARG A 244 5.46 -9.87 11.10
CA ARG A 244 4.71 -8.63 10.85
C ARG A 244 3.48 -8.52 11.75
N GLY A 245 3.39 -7.43 12.50
CA GLY A 245 2.24 -7.15 13.38
C GLY A 245 2.09 -8.08 14.59
N CYS A 246 3.11 -8.88 14.95
CA CYS A 246 3.01 -9.87 16.03
C CYS A 246 3.08 -9.27 17.45
N VAL A 247 2.01 -8.58 17.86
CA VAL A 247 1.76 -8.06 19.22
C VAL A 247 2.00 -9.12 20.33
N GLN A 248 1.86 -10.40 20.00
CA GLN A 248 2.07 -11.50 20.95
C GLN A 248 3.53 -11.77 21.34
N VAL A 249 4.48 -11.34 20.50
CA VAL A 249 5.94 -11.51 20.69
C VAL A 249 6.52 -10.40 21.59
N GLU A 250 5.73 -9.37 21.91
CA GLU A 250 6.13 -8.22 22.73
C GLU A 250 6.61 -8.57 24.15
N HIS A 251 6.27 -9.76 24.68
CA HIS A 251 6.86 -10.25 25.92
C HIS A 251 8.33 -10.66 25.70
N TYR A 252 9.25 -9.85 26.24
CA TYR A 252 10.71 -9.99 26.09
C TYR A 252 11.25 -11.44 26.17
N LYS A 253 10.77 -12.26 27.13
CA LYS A 253 11.16 -13.67 27.28
C LYS A 253 10.91 -14.51 26.02
N ARG A 254 9.81 -14.25 25.30
CA ARG A 254 9.47 -14.94 24.04
C ARG A 254 10.37 -14.48 22.90
N ALA A 255 10.59 -13.17 22.77
CA ALA A 255 11.50 -12.62 21.77
C ALA A 255 12.95 -13.13 21.96
N GLU A 256 13.43 -13.26 23.19
CA GLU A 256 14.74 -13.87 23.48
C GLU A 256 14.81 -15.36 23.08
N VAL A 257 13.72 -16.12 23.29
CA VAL A 257 13.62 -17.51 22.85
C VAL A 257 13.65 -17.64 21.32
N VAL A 258 12.92 -16.78 20.59
CA VAL A 258 12.98 -16.71 19.11
C VAL A 258 14.43 -16.52 18.64
N VAL A 259 15.17 -15.61 19.27
CA VAL A 259 16.56 -15.30 18.91
C VAL A 259 17.54 -16.43 19.21
N LYS A 260 17.37 -17.16 20.32
CA LYS A 260 18.24 -18.31 20.64
C LYS A 260 18.00 -19.52 19.74
N ALA A 261 16.79 -19.63 19.18
CA ALA A 261 16.35 -20.71 18.30
C ALA A 261 16.75 -20.48 16.83
N CYS A 262 16.49 -19.28 16.27
CA CYS A 262 16.68 -18.99 14.85
C CYS A 262 18.13 -18.55 14.52
N ARG A 263 18.91 -19.45 13.90
CA ARG A 263 20.35 -19.26 13.58
C ARG A 263 20.73 -19.43 12.10
N ASN A 264 19.78 -19.73 11.23
CA ASN A 264 19.99 -19.94 9.79
C ASN A 264 19.06 -19.06 8.94
N LEU A 265 18.63 -17.91 9.47
CA LEU A 265 17.73 -16.99 8.77
C LEU A 265 18.41 -16.41 7.52
N ILE A 266 17.68 -16.50 6.41
CA ILE A 266 17.98 -15.89 5.12
C ILE A 266 17.07 -14.68 4.93
N ASN A 267 15.79 -14.79 5.30
CA ASN A 267 14.81 -13.72 5.21
C ASN A 267 14.21 -13.44 6.59
N ALA A 268 14.31 -12.19 7.07
CA ALA A 268 13.73 -11.78 8.34
C ALA A 268 12.90 -10.50 8.16
N THR A 269 11.63 -10.55 8.52
CA THR A 269 10.71 -9.40 8.47
C THR A 269 10.01 -9.23 9.82
N LEU A 270 10.27 -8.07 10.45
CA LEU A 270 9.89 -7.76 11.84
C LEU A 270 9.00 -6.50 11.91
N GLU A 271 8.30 -6.19 10.81
CA GLU A 271 7.53 -4.97 10.62
C GLU A 271 6.49 -4.74 11.72
N GLY A 272 6.54 -3.55 12.33
CA GLY A 272 5.57 -3.11 13.33
C GLY A 272 5.69 -3.75 14.73
N CYS A 273 6.72 -4.53 15.03
CA CYS A 273 6.94 -5.13 16.36
C CYS A 273 7.39 -4.11 17.43
N ARG A 274 6.46 -3.26 17.89
CA ARG A 274 6.73 -2.04 18.69
C ARG A 274 7.55 -2.25 19.98
N ASN A 275 7.35 -3.36 20.69
CA ASN A 275 8.03 -3.64 21.97
C ASN A 275 9.28 -4.54 21.84
N PHE A 276 9.83 -4.72 20.64
CA PHE A 276 11.04 -5.52 20.43
C PHE A 276 12.27 -4.84 21.03
N GLN A 277 13.04 -5.54 21.87
CA GLN A 277 14.20 -4.93 22.56
C GLN A 277 15.45 -4.88 21.67
N ARG A 278 16.27 -3.82 21.86
CA ARG A 278 17.49 -3.57 21.09
C ARG A 278 18.52 -4.69 21.25
N SER A 279 18.74 -5.16 22.48
CA SER A 279 19.60 -6.30 22.82
C SER A 279 19.17 -7.57 22.09
N THR A 280 17.89 -7.88 22.10
CA THR A 280 17.30 -9.02 21.38
C THR A 280 17.56 -8.92 19.87
N LEU A 281 17.37 -7.72 19.28
CA LEU A 281 17.61 -7.47 17.86
C LEU A 281 19.10 -7.59 17.49
N HIS A 282 20.00 -7.05 18.32
CA HIS A 282 21.44 -7.17 18.12
C HIS A 282 21.92 -8.62 18.23
N ASN A 283 21.33 -9.40 19.13
CA ASN A 283 21.63 -10.83 19.25
C ASN A 283 21.05 -11.65 18.07
N LEU A 284 19.90 -11.26 17.49
CA LEU A 284 19.36 -11.89 16.28
C LEU A 284 20.33 -11.73 15.11
N LEU A 285 20.76 -10.50 14.84
CA LEU A 285 21.66 -10.19 13.72
C LEU A 285 23.02 -10.89 13.86
N LYS A 286 23.62 -10.84 15.06
CA LYS A 286 24.88 -11.54 15.35
C LYS A 286 24.80 -13.07 15.25
N SER A 287 23.59 -13.64 15.28
CA SER A 287 23.39 -15.09 15.18
C SER A 287 23.07 -15.56 13.76
N ASN A 288 23.02 -14.67 12.76
CA ASN A 288 22.52 -14.97 11.42
C ASN A 288 23.38 -14.33 10.31
N GLU A 289 24.51 -14.95 10.01
CA GLU A 289 25.48 -14.50 8.99
C GLU A 289 24.97 -14.60 7.54
N LYS A 290 24.01 -15.50 7.29
CA LYS A 290 23.45 -15.84 5.97
C LYS A 290 22.24 -14.97 5.58
N LEU A 291 21.98 -13.92 6.34
CA LEU A 291 20.82 -13.04 6.15
C LEU A 291 20.94 -12.24 4.85
N ALA A 292 20.01 -12.50 3.92
CA ALA A 292 19.94 -11.89 2.59
C ALA A 292 18.85 -10.80 2.50
N ASN A 293 17.71 -10.96 3.15
CA ASN A 293 16.63 -9.97 3.13
C ASN A 293 16.19 -9.59 4.55
N LEU A 294 16.20 -8.28 4.86
CA LEU A 294 15.91 -7.75 6.19
C LEU A 294 14.91 -6.57 6.12
N ASN A 295 13.70 -6.77 6.62
CA ASN A 295 12.68 -5.72 6.77
C ASN A 295 12.45 -5.39 8.25
N LEU A 296 12.77 -4.15 8.62
CA LEU A 296 12.68 -3.59 9.97
C LEU A 296 11.74 -2.37 10.06
N THR A 297 10.81 -2.24 9.11
CA THR A 297 9.91 -1.07 9.00
C THR A 297 9.15 -0.73 10.28
N GLY A 298 9.18 0.56 10.63
CA GLY A 298 8.49 1.11 11.81
C GLY A 298 9.07 0.72 13.17
N LEU A 299 10.29 0.15 13.24
CA LEU A 299 10.89 -0.30 14.51
C LEU A 299 11.69 0.79 15.23
N THR A 300 11.13 1.29 16.34
CA THR A 300 11.80 2.21 17.30
C THR A 300 13.01 1.59 18.02
N ALA A 301 13.21 0.27 17.91
CA ALA A 301 14.39 -0.42 18.39
C ALA A 301 15.64 -0.09 17.56
N VAL A 302 15.48 0.17 16.25
CA VAL A 302 16.57 0.33 15.29
C VAL A 302 17.25 1.70 15.46
N THR A 303 18.58 1.68 15.33
CA THR A 303 19.47 2.85 15.54
C THR A 303 20.72 2.72 14.68
N ASN A 304 21.51 3.78 14.55
CA ASN A 304 22.79 3.75 13.82
C ASN A 304 23.77 2.67 14.35
N LEU A 305 23.72 2.30 15.64
CA LEU A 305 24.51 1.18 16.19
C LEU A 305 24.04 -0.18 15.66
N THR A 306 22.74 -0.33 15.43
CA THR A 306 22.15 -1.52 14.82
C THR A 306 22.71 -1.72 13.42
N CYS A 307 22.77 -0.65 12.61
CA CYS A 307 23.39 -0.67 11.28
C CYS A 307 24.87 -1.07 11.29
N LYS A 308 25.66 -0.59 12.25
CA LYS A 308 27.05 -1.04 12.41
C LYS A 308 27.14 -2.55 12.70
N ILE A 309 26.20 -3.10 13.48
CA ILE A 309 26.15 -4.54 13.75
C ILE A 309 25.72 -5.33 12.50
N ILE A 310 24.76 -4.84 11.70
CA ILE A 310 24.40 -5.45 10.40
C ILE A 310 25.62 -5.50 9.48
N ALA A 311 26.31 -4.36 9.32
CA ALA A 311 27.50 -4.24 8.48
C ALA A 311 28.64 -5.20 8.86
N GLN A 312 28.75 -5.54 10.14
CA GLN A 312 29.75 -6.48 10.68
C GLN A 312 29.29 -7.95 10.68
N SER A 313 27.97 -8.20 10.76
CA SER A 313 27.43 -9.56 11.00
C SER A 313 26.79 -10.20 9.76
N CYS A 314 26.31 -9.40 8.80
CA CYS A 314 25.48 -9.86 7.69
C CYS A 314 26.05 -9.44 6.31
N PRO A 315 27.25 -9.92 5.91
CA PRO A 315 27.90 -9.50 4.65
C PRO A 315 27.17 -9.98 3.38
N GLN A 316 26.19 -10.89 3.50
CA GLN A 316 25.43 -11.42 2.37
C GLN A 316 24.12 -10.68 2.09
N LEU A 317 23.85 -9.57 2.79
CA LEU A 317 22.60 -8.83 2.69
C LEU A 317 22.39 -8.24 1.28
N GLU A 318 21.26 -8.57 0.66
CA GLU A 318 20.82 -8.09 -0.67
C GLU A 318 19.66 -7.08 -0.59
N MET A 319 18.74 -7.22 0.37
CA MET A 319 17.67 -6.23 0.63
C MET A 319 17.65 -5.77 2.08
N PHE A 320 17.57 -4.45 2.26
CA PHE A 320 17.50 -3.77 3.55
C PHE A 320 16.41 -2.70 3.55
N ASN A 321 15.32 -2.94 4.28
CA ASN A 321 14.24 -1.98 4.47
C ASN A 321 14.15 -1.53 5.93
N VAL A 322 14.27 -0.22 6.13
CA VAL A 322 14.33 0.49 7.41
C VAL A 322 13.41 1.71 7.45
N SER A 323 12.52 1.84 6.47
CA SER A 323 11.61 2.99 6.36
C SER A 323 10.79 3.18 7.66
N TRP A 324 10.51 4.44 8.03
CA TRP A 324 9.83 4.84 9.27
C TRP A 324 10.59 4.58 10.60
N CYS A 325 11.90 4.27 10.56
CA CYS A 325 12.75 4.07 11.75
C CYS A 325 13.24 5.38 12.39
N LYS A 326 12.39 6.02 13.21
CA LYS A 326 12.57 7.36 13.81
C LYS A 326 13.81 7.62 14.71
N HIS A 327 14.66 6.62 14.95
CA HIS A 327 15.86 6.73 15.81
C HIS A 327 17.17 6.42 15.07
N MET A 328 17.16 6.65 13.76
CA MET A 328 18.27 6.35 12.86
C MET A 328 18.38 7.44 11.77
N ASP A 329 19.60 7.70 11.29
CA ASP A 329 19.87 8.64 10.23
C ASP A 329 20.56 7.95 9.04
N ALA A 330 20.70 8.65 7.92
CA ALA A 330 21.41 8.15 6.74
C ALA A 330 22.88 7.73 7.02
N ARG A 331 23.48 8.22 8.11
CA ARG A 331 24.78 7.77 8.65
C ARG A 331 24.81 6.28 8.98
N GLY A 332 23.70 5.71 9.47
CA GLY A 332 23.56 4.27 9.66
C GLY A 332 23.56 3.52 8.33
N ILE A 333 22.83 4.04 7.34
CA ILE A 333 22.71 3.45 6.00
C ILE A 333 24.07 3.42 5.30
N LYS A 334 24.87 4.49 5.40
CA LYS A 334 26.28 4.51 4.96
C LYS A 334 27.05 3.29 5.47
N THR A 335 27.00 3.00 6.77
CA THR A 335 27.75 1.86 7.34
C THR A 335 27.29 0.49 6.82
N VAL A 336 26.00 0.31 6.51
CA VAL A 336 25.49 -0.93 5.89
C VAL A 336 25.91 -1.02 4.43
N VAL A 337 25.82 0.08 3.69
CA VAL A 337 26.25 0.18 2.29
C VAL A 337 27.74 -0.10 2.13
N GLU A 338 28.58 0.41 3.03
CA GLU A 338 30.04 0.15 3.04
C GLU A 338 30.39 -1.28 3.50
N GLY A 339 29.55 -1.93 4.32
CA GLY A 339 29.81 -3.29 4.86
C GLY A 339 29.20 -4.46 4.07
N CYS A 340 28.12 -4.24 3.31
CA CYS A 340 27.36 -5.29 2.62
C CYS A 340 27.56 -5.21 1.09
N PRO A 341 28.61 -5.83 0.50
CA PRO A 341 28.94 -5.65 -0.92
C PRO A 341 27.90 -6.22 -1.90
N LYS A 342 27.02 -7.12 -1.44
CA LYS A 342 25.92 -7.71 -2.23
C LYS A 342 24.61 -6.91 -2.21
N LEU A 343 24.57 -5.77 -1.53
CA LEU A 343 23.35 -4.99 -1.31
C LEU A 343 22.81 -4.41 -2.63
N LYS A 344 21.53 -4.68 -2.92
CA LYS A 344 20.82 -4.31 -4.16
C LYS A 344 19.58 -3.45 -3.92
N ASP A 345 18.82 -3.71 -2.86
CA ASP A 345 17.54 -3.02 -2.59
C ASP A 345 17.60 -2.34 -1.22
N VAL A 346 17.71 -1.01 -1.19
CA VAL A 346 17.75 -0.19 0.02
C VAL A 346 16.50 0.69 0.09
N ARG A 347 15.76 0.58 1.20
CA ARG A 347 14.54 1.37 1.43
C ARG A 347 14.59 2.07 2.77
N ALA A 348 14.53 3.39 2.71
CA ALA A 348 14.90 4.31 3.77
C ALA A 348 13.96 5.51 3.83
N GLY A 349 12.66 5.29 3.61
CA GLY A 349 11.67 6.36 3.64
C GLY A 349 11.44 6.94 5.04
N GLU A 350 11.16 8.23 5.11
CA GLU A 350 11.08 9.06 6.34
C GLU A 350 12.33 8.94 7.25
N ILE A 351 13.54 8.97 6.67
CA ILE A 351 14.81 8.98 7.40
C ILE A 351 15.56 10.29 7.18
N LYS A 352 16.16 10.82 8.26
CA LYS A 352 16.84 12.12 8.27
C LYS A 352 18.32 12.02 7.94
N GLY A 353 18.93 13.17 7.62
CA GLY A 353 20.37 13.28 7.44
C GLY A 353 20.92 12.88 6.05
N PHE A 354 20.07 12.85 5.03
CA PHE A 354 20.48 12.64 3.63
C PHE A 354 21.10 13.89 2.96
N ASP A 355 21.15 15.01 3.67
CA ASP A 355 21.95 16.21 3.38
C ASP A 355 23.47 15.95 3.39
N ASN A 356 23.92 14.94 4.14
CA ASN A 356 25.33 14.64 4.36
C ASN A 356 26.04 14.13 3.10
N SER A 357 26.88 14.96 2.48
CA SER A 357 27.72 14.62 1.31
C SER A 357 28.52 13.32 1.50
N ASP A 358 28.97 13.02 2.72
CA ASP A 358 29.73 11.81 3.04
C ASP A 358 28.91 10.51 2.96
N VAL A 359 27.57 10.60 3.04
CA VAL A 359 26.65 9.47 2.80
C VAL A 359 26.36 9.35 1.31
N ALA A 360 26.15 10.47 0.63
CA ALA A 360 26.00 10.52 -0.82
C ALA A 360 27.22 9.90 -1.53
N GLU A 361 28.43 10.22 -1.07
CA GLU A 361 29.68 9.68 -1.63
C GLU A 361 29.83 8.15 -1.39
N ALA A 362 29.32 7.61 -0.27
CA ALA A 362 29.34 6.17 -0.01
C ALA A 362 28.36 5.39 -0.93
N LEU A 363 27.19 5.97 -1.19
CA LEU A 363 26.24 5.46 -2.20
C LEU A 363 26.85 5.53 -3.62
N PHE A 364 27.60 6.60 -3.92
CA PHE A 364 28.30 6.75 -5.19
C PHE A 364 29.44 5.72 -5.38
N ARG A 365 30.27 5.49 -4.37
CA ARG A 365 31.42 4.57 -4.45
C ARG A 365 31.02 3.11 -4.60
N THR A 366 29.88 2.69 -4.03
CA THR A 366 29.48 1.27 -4.00
C THR A 366 28.79 0.78 -5.28
N ASN A 367 27.96 1.62 -5.91
CA ASN A 367 27.33 1.39 -7.23
C ASN A 367 26.82 -0.06 -7.50
N ASN A 368 26.24 -0.72 -6.48
CA ASN A 368 25.66 -2.07 -6.58
C ASN A 368 24.13 -2.09 -6.40
N LEU A 369 23.54 -0.95 -6.01
CA LEU A 369 22.10 -0.80 -5.81
C LEU A 369 21.33 -0.89 -7.13
N GLU A 370 20.32 -1.76 -7.17
CA GLU A 370 19.30 -1.83 -8.21
C GLU A 370 17.99 -1.14 -7.79
N ARG A 371 17.68 -1.04 -6.50
CA ARG A 371 16.55 -0.27 -5.96
C ARG A 371 17.01 0.64 -4.83
N LEU A 372 16.60 1.91 -4.90
CA LEU A 372 16.80 2.91 -3.87
C LEU A 372 15.47 3.66 -3.63
N VAL A 373 14.96 3.60 -2.41
CA VAL A 373 13.70 4.25 -2.00
C VAL A 373 13.98 5.22 -0.86
N LEU A 374 13.80 6.51 -1.11
CA LEU A 374 14.05 7.64 -0.20
C LEU A 374 12.78 8.49 0.03
N ALA A 375 11.59 7.91 -0.13
CA ALA A 375 10.34 8.65 -0.03
C ALA A 375 10.16 9.35 1.35
N GLY A 376 9.78 10.63 1.36
CA GLY A 376 9.60 11.43 2.57
C GLY A 376 10.91 11.87 3.25
N CYS A 377 12.04 11.86 2.52
CA CYS A 377 13.32 12.37 3.03
C CYS A 377 13.47 13.87 2.74
N ASP A 378 12.76 14.72 3.49
CA ASP A 378 12.81 16.21 3.38
C ASP A 378 14.22 16.81 3.47
N ASP A 379 15.20 16.11 4.06
CA ASP A 379 16.58 16.59 4.15
C ASP A 379 17.39 16.42 2.86
N LEU A 380 16.91 15.63 1.89
CA LEU A 380 17.62 15.35 0.64
C LEU A 380 17.69 16.59 -0.25
N SER A 381 18.90 17.13 -0.42
CA SER A 381 19.18 18.28 -1.28
C SER A 381 19.62 17.87 -2.69
N ASP A 382 19.45 18.78 -3.65
CA ASP A 382 19.97 18.62 -5.02
C ASP A 382 21.45 18.25 -5.07
N ASN A 383 22.28 18.89 -4.23
CA ASN A 383 23.71 18.61 -4.13
C ASN A 383 23.98 17.19 -3.63
N ALA A 384 23.22 16.70 -2.62
CA ALA A 384 23.37 15.34 -2.15
C ALA A 384 22.97 14.31 -3.23
N LEU A 385 21.87 14.55 -3.95
CA LEU A 385 21.46 13.69 -5.07
C LEU A 385 22.47 13.74 -6.23
N GLN A 386 23.02 14.92 -6.53
CA GLN A 386 24.08 15.07 -7.53
C GLN A 386 25.34 14.29 -7.12
N ILE A 387 25.78 14.37 -5.86
CA ILE A 387 26.95 13.62 -5.36
C ILE A 387 26.69 12.10 -5.37
N MET A 388 25.47 11.63 -5.06
CA MET A 388 25.11 10.20 -5.14
C MET A 388 25.26 9.61 -6.56
N VAL A 389 25.08 10.43 -7.59
CA VAL A 389 24.97 9.98 -8.99
C VAL A 389 26.23 10.30 -9.78
N ARG A 390 26.80 11.50 -9.59
CA ARG A 390 27.99 12.03 -10.28
C ARG A 390 29.28 12.01 -9.45
N GLY A 391 29.19 11.88 -8.13
CA GLY A 391 30.34 12.01 -7.24
C GLY A 391 30.63 13.46 -6.83
N ARG A 392 31.63 13.64 -5.95
CA ARG A 392 31.91 14.92 -5.25
C ARG A 392 32.53 16.01 -6.15
N ASN A 393 33.27 15.60 -7.17
CA ASN A 393 33.79 16.42 -8.28
C ASN A 393 34.02 15.45 -9.46
N PRO A 394 33.09 15.30 -10.41
CA PRO A 394 33.34 14.53 -11.62
C PRO A 394 34.27 15.29 -12.58
N GLU A 395 35.11 14.57 -13.31
CA GLU A 395 35.70 15.10 -14.55
C GLU A 395 34.57 15.31 -15.57
N ILE A 396 34.58 16.44 -16.28
CA ILE A 396 33.54 16.78 -17.26
C ILE A 396 34.13 16.64 -18.67
N ASP A 397 33.45 15.90 -19.53
CA ASP A 397 33.75 15.83 -20.96
C ASP A 397 33.48 17.18 -21.63
N ILE A 398 34.55 17.80 -22.12
CA ILE A 398 34.58 19.11 -22.77
C ILE A 398 33.66 19.13 -24.02
N LEU A 399 33.44 17.99 -24.67
CA LEU A 399 32.63 17.92 -25.90
C LEU A 399 31.13 17.74 -25.66
N THR A 400 30.71 17.22 -24.50
CA THR A 400 29.28 16.95 -24.21
C THR A 400 28.74 17.59 -22.94
N ASP A 401 29.56 18.30 -22.17
CA ASP A 401 29.26 18.88 -20.86
C ASP A 401 28.66 17.84 -19.88
N ARG A 402 29.26 16.65 -19.87
CA ARG A 402 28.78 15.50 -19.08
C ARG A 402 29.85 14.95 -18.14
N PRO A 403 29.47 14.52 -16.93
CA PRO A 403 30.39 13.89 -16.00
C PRO A 403 30.86 12.52 -16.53
N ILE A 404 32.17 12.31 -16.63
CA ILE A 404 32.81 11.05 -17.02
C ILE A 404 32.73 10.09 -15.84
N VAL A 405 31.58 9.43 -15.69
CA VAL A 405 31.21 8.66 -14.50
C VAL A 405 30.63 7.31 -14.91
N PRO A 406 31.03 6.18 -14.28
CA PRO A 406 30.44 4.89 -14.59
C PRO A 406 28.94 4.89 -14.28
N PRO A 407 28.09 4.41 -15.21
CA PRO A 407 26.63 4.47 -15.06
C PRO A 407 26.15 3.72 -13.82
N ARG A 408 25.02 4.14 -13.27
CA ARG A 408 24.44 3.52 -12.08
C ARG A 408 23.65 2.27 -12.46
N LYS A 409 23.67 1.25 -11.60
CA LYS A 409 22.89 0.00 -11.77
C LYS A 409 21.42 0.13 -11.34
N LEU A 410 20.98 1.33 -10.99
CA LEU A 410 19.63 1.61 -10.48
C LEU A 410 18.55 1.29 -11.53
N ARG A 411 17.64 0.41 -11.16
CA ARG A 411 16.44 0.00 -11.90
C ARG A 411 15.17 0.58 -11.31
N HIS A 412 15.14 0.87 -10.02
CA HIS A 412 14.02 1.52 -9.34
C HIS A 412 14.53 2.64 -8.45
N LEU A 413 14.01 3.85 -8.66
CA LEU A 413 14.33 5.04 -7.88
C LEU A 413 13.03 5.72 -7.42
N ASP A 414 12.87 5.88 -6.12
CA ASP A 414 11.75 6.59 -5.51
C ASP A 414 12.30 7.72 -4.62
N LEU A 415 11.96 8.96 -4.98
CA LEU A 415 12.30 10.20 -4.28
C LEU A 415 11.05 10.98 -3.86
N SER A 416 9.88 10.33 -3.84
CA SER A 416 8.59 10.97 -3.59
C SER A 416 8.59 11.76 -2.28
N ARG A 417 7.99 12.96 -2.28
CA ARG A 417 7.93 13.89 -1.13
C ARG A 417 9.30 14.34 -0.61
N CYS A 418 10.36 14.32 -1.42
CA CYS A 418 11.62 15.00 -1.09
C CYS A 418 11.53 16.50 -1.43
N THR A 419 10.88 17.27 -0.54
CA THR A 419 10.50 18.68 -0.74
C THR A 419 11.64 19.67 -1.04
N ARG A 420 12.90 19.29 -0.78
CA ARG A 420 14.10 20.11 -1.07
C ARG A 420 14.81 19.79 -2.40
N LEU A 421 14.31 18.84 -3.19
CA LEU A 421 14.80 18.63 -4.55
C LEU A 421 14.26 19.73 -5.49
N SER A 422 14.93 19.91 -6.62
CA SER A 422 14.49 20.74 -7.74
C SER A 422 14.91 20.13 -9.08
N ASN A 423 14.60 20.84 -10.16
CA ASN A 423 15.13 20.56 -11.49
C ASN A 423 16.65 20.30 -11.53
N HIS A 424 17.46 20.95 -10.68
CA HIS A 424 18.91 20.79 -10.72
C HIS A 424 19.38 19.40 -10.29
N GLY A 425 18.89 18.88 -9.16
CA GLY A 425 19.23 17.54 -8.68
C GLY A 425 18.60 16.44 -9.54
N VAL A 426 17.37 16.64 -10.00
CA VAL A 426 16.67 15.67 -10.87
C VAL A 426 17.35 15.58 -12.24
N LYS A 427 17.75 16.71 -12.84
CA LYS A 427 18.55 16.73 -14.09
C LYS A 427 19.91 16.03 -13.96
N ALA A 428 20.46 15.87 -12.74
CA ALA A 428 21.68 15.11 -12.51
C ALA A 428 21.54 13.60 -12.77
N LEU A 429 20.30 13.07 -12.80
CA LEU A 429 19.98 11.67 -13.12
C LEU A 429 20.07 11.35 -14.63
N GLY A 430 19.94 12.37 -15.49
CA GLY A 430 20.00 12.20 -16.94
C GLY A 430 21.32 11.61 -17.43
N HIS A 431 21.24 10.73 -18.43
CA HIS A 431 22.34 9.98 -19.07
C HIS A 431 23.11 8.98 -18.18
N LEU A 432 22.93 9.00 -16.86
CA LEU A 432 23.66 8.13 -15.92
C LEU A 432 22.87 6.91 -15.42
N LEU A 433 21.57 6.81 -15.73
CA LEU A 433 20.66 5.72 -15.33
C LEU A 433 20.10 4.91 -16.53
N PRO A 434 20.90 4.36 -17.45
CA PRO A 434 20.41 3.72 -18.68
C PRO A 434 19.52 2.47 -18.43
N ASP A 435 19.67 1.85 -17.26
CA ASP A 435 18.96 0.62 -16.87
C ASP A 435 17.68 0.86 -16.04
N LEU A 436 17.28 2.13 -15.85
CA LEU A 436 16.12 2.52 -15.05
C LEU A 436 14.81 1.96 -15.63
N LYS A 437 14.02 1.32 -14.76
CA LYS A 437 12.71 0.71 -15.07
C LYS A 437 11.54 1.39 -14.34
N GLY A 438 11.77 1.89 -13.13
CA GLY A 438 10.77 2.59 -12.32
C GLY A 438 11.32 3.89 -11.75
N LEU A 439 10.58 4.98 -11.92
CA LEU A 439 10.88 6.29 -11.36
C LEU A 439 9.63 6.86 -10.69
N GLN A 440 9.75 7.23 -9.41
CA GLN A 440 8.67 7.79 -8.60
C GLN A 440 9.14 9.13 -8.01
N LEU A 441 8.41 10.20 -8.33
CA LEU A 441 8.75 11.59 -7.98
C LEU A 441 7.53 12.34 -7.38
N THR A 442 6.60 11.61 -6.78
CA THR A 442 5.31 12.16 -6.33
C THR A 442 5.47 13.27 -5.28
N GLY A 443 4.78 14.41 -5.45
CA GLY A 443 4.73 15.49 -4.45
C GLY A 443 6.04 16.28 -4.31
N ILE A 444 6.70 16.60 -5.44
CA ILE A 444 7.91 17.44 -5.51
C ILE A 444 7.60 18.68 -6.37
N THR A 445 6.82 19.61 -5.83
CA THR A 445 6.18 20.72 -6.55
C THR A 445 7.13 21.71 -7.26
N SER A 446 8.45 21.56 -7.07
CA SER A 446 9.53 22.34 -7.68
C SER A 446 10.05 21.79 -9.02
N ILE A 447 9.58 20.61 -9.45
CA ILE A 447 9.99 19.98 -10.71
C ILE A 447 9.16 20.54 -11.86
N THR A 448 9.83 20.92 -12.94
CA THR A 448 9.23 21.31 -14.23
C THR A 448 9.76 20.42 -15.35
N ASP A 449 9.15 20.50 -16.54
CA ASP A 449 9.43 19.66 -17.69
C ASP A 449 10.94 19.55 -18.04
N ALA A 450 11.69 20.65 -17.90
CA ALA A 450 13.12 20.75 -18.19
C ALA A 450 14.05 19.99 -17.21
N GLY A 451 13.54 19.58 -16.04
CA GLY A 451 14.22 18.65 -15.14
C GLY A 451 14.08 17.19 -15.57
N LEU A 452 12.98 16.85 -16.24
CA LEU A 452 12.60 15.49 -16.62
C LEU A 452 13.00 15.11 -18.05
N GLU A 453 13.04 16.06 -18.98
CA GLU A 453 13.53 15.89 -20.36
C GLU A 453 14.78 14.96 -20.46
N PRO A 454 15.92 15.28 -19.80
CA PRO A 454 17.14 14.49 -19.97
C PRO A 454 17.06 13.10 -19.33
N ILE A 455 16.11 12.85 -18.42
CA ILE A 455 15.82 11.51 -17.91
C ILE A 455 15.04 10.72 -18.97
N LEU A 456 13.96 11.27 -19.50
CA LEU A 456 13.13 10.60 -20.52
C LEU A 456 13.93 10.29 -21.79
N ALA A 457 14.77 11.23 -22.23
CA ALA A 457 15.66 11.05 -23.37
C ALA A 457 16.73 9.95 -23.19
N SER A 458 17.04 9.54 -21.94
CA SER A 458 18.17 8.66 -21.62
C SER A 458 17.82 7.34 -20.93
N THR A 459 16.53 7.04 -20.71
CA THR A 459 16.06 5.86 -19.95
C THR A 459 15.31 4.85 -20.84
N PRO A 460 15.96 4.20 -21.83
CA PRO A 460 15.32 3.34 -22.84
C PRO A 460 14.72 2.03 -22.28
N ARG A 461 14.70 1.83 -20.95
CA ARG A 461 14.14 0.68 -20.24
C ARG A 461 13.03 1.05 -19.25
N LEU A 462 12.61 2.32 -19.20
CA LEU A 462 11.57 2.78 -18.28
C LEU A 462 10.23 2.09 -18.59
N THR A 463 9.58 1.57 -17.55
CA THR A 463 8.31 0.82 -17.60
C THR A 463 7.26 1.39 -16.64
N HIS A 464 7.70 1.99 -15.53
CA HIS A 464 6.85 2.61 -14.52
C HIS A 464 7.33 4.06 -14.30
N LEU A 465 6.41 5.01 -14.41
CA LEU A 465 6.69 6.44 -14.21
C LEU A 465 5.55 7.05 -13.37
N GLU A 466 5.89 7.54 -12.17
CA GLU A 466 4.93 8.16 -11.26
C GLU A 466 5.33 9.63 -11.02
N LEU A 467 4.47 10.52 -11.53
CA LEU A 467 4.61 11.97 -11.59
C LEU A 467 3.32 12.62 -11.03
N GLU A 468 2.92 12.20 -9.83
CA GLU A 468 1.72 12.67 -9.14
C GLU A 468 2.02 13.92 -8.29
N ASP A 469 1.08 14.86 -8.18
CA ASP A 469 1.20 16.09 -7.37
C ASP A 469 2.43 16.95 -7.78
N LEU A 470 2.54 17.23 -9.09
CA LEU A 470 3.57 18.06 -9.72
C LEU A 470 2.93 19.19 -10.52
N ALA A 471 2.51 20.26 -9.82
CA ALA A 471 1.72 21.36 -10.37
C ALA A 471 2.35 22.09 -11.59
N GLU A 472 3.67 22.20 -11.63
CA GLU A 472 4.42 22.93 -12.67
C GLU A 472 4.70 22.11 -13.96
N LEU A 473 4.18 20.87 -14.06
CA LEU A 473 4.31 20.09 -15.29
C LEU A 473 3.33 20.56 -16.37
N THR A 474 3.80 20.65 -17.61
CA THR A 474 2.95 21.03 -18.76
C THR A 474 2.77 19.90 -19.75
N ASN A 475 1.79 20.06 -20.65
CA ASN A 475 1.51 19.11 -21.72
C ASN A 475 2.73 18.85 -22.63
N SER A 476 3.70 19.78 -22.70
CA SER A 476 4.93 19.61 -23.49
C SER A 476 5.76 18.41 -23.02
N LEU A 477 5.84 18.15 -21.71
CA LEU A 477 6.51 16.95 -21.18
C LEU A 477 5.94 15.67 -21.77
N LEU A 478 4.61 15.61 -21.91
CA LEU A 478 3.93 14.43 -22.42
C LEU A 478 4.01 14.33 -23.94
N SER A 479 3.74 15.43 -24.66
CA SER A 479 3.66 15.45 -26.13
C SER A 479 5.01 15.49 -26.83
N GLU A 480 5.99 16.18 -26.24
CA GLU A 480 7.29 16.46 -26.85
C GLU A 480 8.37 15.51 -26.34
N HIS A 481 8.45 15.30 -25.02
CA HIS A 481 9.49 14.47 -24.42
C HIS A 481 9.04 13.01 -24.27
N LEU A 482 7.97 12.71 -23.52
CA LEU A 482 7.54 11.33 -23.22
C LEU A 482 7.08 10.56 -24.46
N ALA A 483 6.21 11.14 -25.29
CA ALA A 483 5.68 10.47 -26.49
C ALA A 483 6.72 10.25 -27.60
N LYS A 484 7.87 10.95 -27.56
CA LYS A 484 9.01 10.78 -28.49
C LYS A 484 10.19 10.02 -27.85
N ALA A 485 10.15 9.73 -26.54
CA ALA A 485 11.25 9.10 -25.81
C ALA A 485 11.43 7.61 -26.15
N PRO A 486 12.66 7.07 -26.04
CA PRO A 486 12.95 5.65 -26.31
C PRO A 486 12.29 4.67 -25.32
N CYS A 487 11.68 5.17 -24.24
CA CYS A 487 10.88 4.38 -23.30
C CYS A 487 9.42 4.17 -23.75
N ALA A 488 8.85 5.04 -24.59
CA ALA A 488 7.43 5.05 -24.93
C ALA A 488 6.85 3.65 -25.28
N PRO A 489 7.39 2.87 -26.23
CA PRO A 489 6.84 1.55 -26.60
C PRO A 489 7.05 0.46 -25.52
N LYS A 490 7.63 0.78 -24.36
CA LYS A 490 7.87 -0.12 -23.22
C LYS A 490 7.18 0.34 -21.93
N LEU A 491 6.55 1.51 -21.92
CA LEU A 491 5.87 2.04 -20.73
C LEU A 491 4.62 1.20 -20.42
N GLU A 492 4.51 0.72 -19.18
CA GLU A 492 3.45 -0.18 -18.69
C GLU A 492 2.61 0.48 -17.59
N HIS A 493 3.19 1.39 -16.82
CA HIS A 493 2.53 2.20 -15.79
C HIS A 493 2.89 3.68 -15.95
N LEU A 494 1.87 4.54 -15.90
CA LEU A 494 2.01 5.99 -15.85
C LEU A 494 1.03 6.58 -14.81
N SER A 495 1.53 7.32 -13.83
CA SER A 495 0.71 8.17 -12.97
C SER A 495 1.05 9.63 -13.20
N VAL A 496 0.01 10.45 -13.43
CA VAL A 496 0.07 11.91 -13.57
C VAL A 496 -1.08 12.59 -12.79
N SER A 497 -1.56 11.94 -11.73
CA SER A 497 -2.65 12.45 -10.89
C SER A 497 -2.27 13.75 -10.16
N TYR A 498 -3.25 14.62 -9.89
CA TYR A 498 -3.12 15.97 -9.31
C TYR A 498 -2.32 17.00 -10.13
N CYS A 499 -1.84 16.63 -11.33
CA CYS A 499 -1.13 17.55 -12.23
C CYS A 499 -2.13 18.36 -13.07
N GLU A 500 -2.76 19.37 -12.46
CA GLU A 500 -3.88 20.12 -13.05
C GLU A 500 -3.60 20.76 -14.42
N ASN A 501 -2.36 21.10 -14.73
CA ASN A 501 -1.98 21.70 -16.01
C ASN A 501 -1.93 20.70 -17.18
N LEU A 502 -2.08 19.40 -16.91
CA LEU A 502 -2.12 18.35 -17.92
C LEU A 502 -3.54 18.06 -18.42
N GLY A 503 -3.65 17.72 -19.69
CA GLY A 503 -4.91 17.42 -20.37
C GLY A 503 -4.68 16.72 -21.72
N ASP A 504 -5.68 16.82 -22.60
CA ASP A 504 -5.74 16.02 -23.84
C ASP A 504 -4.54 16.24 -24.79
N THR A 505 -4.04 17.47 -24.89
CA THR A 505 -2.92 17.81 -25.78
C THR A 505 -1.64 17.08 -25.41
N GLY A 506 -1.41 16.82 -24.12
CA GLY A 506 -0.30 15.98 -23.63
C GLY A 506 -0.61 14.49 -23.71
N MET A 507 -1.80 14.07 -23.26
CA MET A 507 -2.12 12.64 -23.14
C MET A 507 -2.41 11.91 -24.46
N LEU A 508 -2.94 12.60 -25.49
CA LEU A 508 -3.25 11.95 -26.78
C LEU A 508 -1.99 11.40 -27.51
N PRO A 509 -0.87 12.15 -27.62
CA PRO A 509 0.40 11.60 -28.08
C PRO A 509 0.89 10.39 -27.26
N VAL A 510 0.71 10.43 -25.94
CA VAL A 510 1.12 9.32 -25.05
C VAL A 510 0.33 8.04 -25.35
N PHE A 511 -1.00 8.11 -25.51
CA PHE A 511 -1.80 6.93 -25.88
C PHE A 511 -1.52 6.41 -27.30
N ARG A 512 -0.96 7.22 -28.19
CA ARG A 512 -0.51 6.79 -29.53
C ARG A 512 0.85 6.07 -29.49
N SER A 513 1.83 6.65 -28.79
CA SER A 513 3.18 6.08 -28.73
C SER A 513 3.31 4.91 -27.75
N CYS A 514 2.64 4.98 -26.60
CA CYS A 514 2.86 4.07 -25.47
C CYS A 514 1.92 2.85 -25.50
N THR A 515 1.95 2.11 -26.61
CA THR A 515 1.04 0.98 -26.91
C THR A 515 0.98 -0.13 -25.84
N ARG A 516 1.98 -0.24 -24.94
CA ARG A 516 2.05 -1.22 -23.84
C ARG A 516 1.43 -0.76 -22.51
N LEU A 517 0.87 0.45 -22.42
CA LEU A 517 0.30 0.96 -21.17
C LEU A 517 -0.78 0.02 -20.60
N SER A 518 -0.55 -0.45 -19.38
CA SER A 518 -1.39 -1.42 -18.66
C SER A 518 -2.08 -0.79 -17.45
N SER A 519 -1.53 0.29 -16.89
CA SER A 519 -2.16 1.10 -15.84
C SER A 519 -1.84 2.58 -16.05
N VAL A 520 -2.87 3.42 -16.01
CA VAL A 520 -2.77 4.87 -16.21
C VAL A 520 -3.65 5.58 -15.19
N TYR A 521 -3.06 6.53 -14.45
CA TYR A 521 -3.72 7.33 -13.42
C TYR A 521 -3.61 8.81 -13.80
N MET A 522 -4.74 9.51 -13.85
CA MET A 522 -4.86 10.91 -14.32
C MET A 522 -5.87 11.69 -13.46
N ASP A 523 -5.98 11.35 -12.19
CA ASP A 523 -6.97 11.91 -11.28
C ASP A 523 -6.75 13.43 -11.09
N ASN A 524 -7.81 14.23 -10.95
CA ASN A 524 -7.72 15.70 -10.80
C ASN A 524 -6.86 16.39 -11.90
N THR A 525 -6.98 15.93 -13.15
CA THR A 525 -6.39 16.56 -14.36
C THR A 525 -7.48 17.18 -15.24
N ARG A 526 -7.09 18.00 -16.23
CA ARG A 526 -8.01 18.62 -17.22
C ARG A 526 -8.31 17.72 -18.42
N VAL A 527 -8.05 16.41 -18.30
CA VAL A 527 -8.33 15.38 -19.32
C VAL A 527 -9.85 15.24 -19.57
N SER A 528 -10.24 15.02 -20.84
CA SER A 528 -11.62 14.86 -21.28
C SER A 528 -11.96 13.48 -21.87
N ASP A 529 -13.22 13.32 -22.27
CA ASP A 529 -13.74 12.17 -23.01
C ASP A 529 -12.93 11.81 -24.27
N LEU A 530 -12.21 12.76 -24.88
CA LEU A 530 -11.38 12.53 -26.07
C LEU A 530 -10.21 11.57 -25.77
N VAL A 531 -9.60 11.66 -24.58
CA VAL A 531 -8.55 10.74 -24.14
C VAL A 531 -9.13 9.38 -23.75
N LEU A 532 -10.35 9.32 -23.19
CA LEU A 532 -11.05 8.05 -22.96
C LEU A 532 -11.31 7.31 -24.29
N ALA A 533 -11.73 8.05 -25.31
CA ALA A 533 -11.92 7.53 -26.66
C ALA A 533 -10.61 7.08 -27.32
N GLU A 534 -9.47 7.74 -27.07
CA GLU A 534 -8.17 7.35 -27.62
C GLU A 534 -7.56 6.14 -26.89
N ALA A 535 -7.66 6.09 -25.55
CA ALA A 535 -7.28 4.92 -24.76
C ALA A 535 -8.03 3.65 -25.22
N ALA A 536 -9.34 3.80 -25.52
CA ALA A 536 -10.15 2.73 -26.09
C ALA A 536 -9.87 2.45 -27.58
N ALA A 537 -9.19 3.35 -28.30
CA ALA A 537 -8.66 3.06 -29.64
C ALA A 537 -7.36 2.24 -29.55
N MET A 538 -6.43 2.63 -28.66
CA MET A 538 -5.16 1.93 -28.40
C MET A 538 -5.38 0.46 -28.00
N VAL A 539 -6.28 0.18 -27.04
CA VAL A 539 -6.55 -1.21 -26.59
C VAL A 539 -7.16 -2.06 -27.70
N ARG A 540 -8.02 -1.46 -28.54
CA ARG A 540 -8.61 -2.11 -29.72
C ARG A 540 -7.57 -2.43 -30.79
N GLU A 541 -6.61 -1.54 -31.04
CA GLU A 541 -5.51 -1.75 -31.97
C GLU A 541 -4.55 -2.83 -31.45
N ARG A 542 -4.15 -2.77 -30.17
CA ARG A 542 -3.38 -3.83 -29.50
C ARG A 542 -4.05 -5.20 -29.64
N CYS A 543 -5.37 -5.29 -29.39
CA CYS A 543 -6.16 -6.50 -29.60
C CYS A 543 -6.17 -7.01 -31.06
N SER A 544 -5.95 -6.13 -32.05
CA SER A 544 -5.81 -6.49 -33.46
C SER A 544 -4.42 -7.06 -33.74
N THR A 545 -3.37 -6.41 -33.24
CA THR A 545 -1.96 -6.82 -33.45
C THR A 545 -1.60 -8.11 -32.73
N THR A 546 -2.08 -8.31 -31.49
CA THR A 546 -1.85 -9.54 -30.70
C THR A 546 -2.58 -10.78 -31.27
N ARG A 547 -3.34 -10.65 -32.37
CA ARG A 547 -4.01 -11.78 -33.06
C ARG A 547 -3.04 -12.87 -33.57
N THR A 548 -1.73 -12.60 -33.58
CA THR A 548 -0.68 -13.56 -33.93
C THR A 548 -0.03 -14.28 -32.74
N GLN A 549 -0.27 -13.85 -31.49
CA GLN A 549 0.33 -14.46 -30.30
C GLN A 549 -0.68 -15.22 -29.44
N THR A 550 -0.26 -16.38 -28.94
CA THR A 550 -1.13 -17.45 -28.43
C THR A 550 -1.64 -17.27 -26.99
N ARG A 551 -2.10 -16.06 -26.63
CA ARG A 551 -2.91 -15.86 -25.41
C ARG A 551 -4.33 -16.42 -25.61
N ARG A 552 -4.45 -17.73 -25.44
CA ARG A 552 -5.71 -18.48 -25.37
C ARG A 552 -6.35 -18.25 -24.00
N SER A 553 -7.47 -17.54 -23.96
CA SER A 553 -8.31 -17.39 -22.77
C SER A 553 -9.77 -17.53 -23.16
N ALA A 554 -10.55 -18.27 -22.38
CA ALA A 554 -12.00 -18.37 -22.58
C ALA A 554 -12.75 -17.09 -22.14
N TYR A 555 -12.12 -16.26 -21.30
CA TYR A 555 -12.70 -15.06 -20.72
C TYR A 555 -11.90 -13.80 -21.09
N PRO A 556 -12.54 -12.63 -21.24
CA PRO A 556 -11.84 -11.34 -21.37
C PRO A 556 -11.00 -11.04 -20.13
N ALA A 557 -9.92 -10.28 -20.30
CA ALA A 557 -9.03 -9.87 -19.21
C ALA A 557 -8.84 -8.35 -19.22
N VAL A 558 -8.55 -7.75 -18.06
CA VAL A 558 -8.19 -6.33 -17.99
C VAL A 558 -6.80 -6.14 -18.62
N GLY A 559 -6.73 -5.35 -19.70
CA GLY A 559 -5.48 -5.00 -20.39
C GLY A 559 -5.06 -3.54 -20.22
N LEU A 560 -5.96 -2.69 -19.73
CA LEU A 560 -5.68 -1.33 -19.28
C LEU A 560 -6.54 -1.04 -18.05
N SER A 561 -5.90 -0.67 -16.94
CA SER A 561 -6.56 0.00 -15.82
C SER A 561 -6.44 1.51 -16.01
N LEU A 562 -7.56 2.22 -16.03
CA LEU A 562 -7.61 3.67 -16.22
C LEU A 562 -8.30 4.31 -15.01
N VAL A 563 -7.67 5.30 -14.39
CA VAL A 563 -8.18 5.98 -13.20
C VAL A 563 -8.28 7.48 -13.47
N VAL A 564 -9.51 8.00 -13.36
CA VAL A 564 -9.94 9.35 -13.71
C VAL A 564 -10.99 9.85 -12.69
N TYR A 565 -10.60 9.88 -11.42
CA TYR A 565 -11.37 10.60 -10.39
C TYR A 565 -11.22 12.11 -10.57
N ASP A 566 -12.29 12.87 -10.34
CA ASP A 566 -12.31 14.33 -10.29
C ASP A 566 -11.77 15.08 -11.54
N CYS A 567 -11.66 14.38 -12.68
CA CYS A 567 -11.41 14.97 -14.00
C CYS A 567 -12.63 15.79 -14.46
N GLN A 568 -12.57 17.12 -14.34
CA GLN A 568 -13.70 18.02 -14.58
C GLN A 568 -14.28 17.96 -16.01
N ASN A 569 -13.45 17.57 -16.99
CA ASN A 569 -13.83 17.49 -18.41
C ASN A 569 -14.28 16.08 -18.86
N VAL A 570 -14.31 15.09 -17.96
CA VAL A 570 -14.85 13.75 -18.25
C VAL A 570 -16.35 13.73 -18.00
N THR A 571 -17.13 13.39 -19.02
CA THR A 571 -18.59 13.28 -18.92
C THR A 571 -19.03 11.83 -18.83
N TRP A 572 -20.30 11.62 -18.48
CA TRP A 572 -20.92 10.30 -18.54
C TRP A 572 -20.93 9.72 -19.97
N THR A 573 -20.76 10.54 -21.01
CA THR A 573 -20.76 10.09 -22.40
C THR A 573 -19.43 9.45 -22.81
N GLY A 574 -18.27 9.99 -22.40
CA GLY A 574 -16.97 9.33 -22.60
C GLY A 574 -16.81 8.07 -21.75
N VAL A 575 -17.30 8.08 -20.50
CA VAL A 575 -17.39 6.87 -19.67
C VAL A 575 -18.23 5.80 -20.38
N ARG A 576 -19.39 6.17 -20.91
CA ARG A 576 -20.27 5.28 -21.69
C ARG A 576 -19.59 4.74 -22.95
N GLU A 577 -18.84 5.56 -23.68
CA GLU A 577 -18.09 5.15 -24.87
C GLU A 577 -17.07 4.04 -24.53
N VAL A 578 -16.39 4.13 -23.39
CA VAL A 578 -15.49 3.07 -22.89
C VAL A 578 -16.28 1.79 -22.54
N LEU A 579 -17.43 1.90 -21.86
CA LEU A 579 -18.28 0.74 -21.54
C LEU A 579 -18.80 0.05 -22.81
N SER A 580 -19.28 0.83 -23.78
CA SER A 580 -19.73 0.34 -25.09
C SER A 580 -18.61 -0.43 -25.81
N ARG A 581 -17.42 0.17 -25.94
CA ARG A 581 -16.27 -0.46 -26.59
C ARG A 581 -15.73 -1.69 -25.86
N ASN A 582 -15.84 -1.74 -24.53
CA ASN A 582 -15.58 -2.94 -23.74
C ASN A 582 -16.53 -4.09 -24.12
N ALA A 583 -17.83 -3.79 -24.25
CA ALA A 583 -18.82 -4.77 -24.68
C ALA A 583 -18.61 -5.20 -26.16
N GLU A 584 -18.33 -4.27 -27.07
CA GLU A 584 -18.01 -4.59 -28.47
C GLU A 584 -16.78 -5.49 -28.58
N SER A 585 -15.71 -5.20 -27.84
CA SER A 585 -14.43 -5.93 -27.92
C SER A 585 -14.58 -7.39 -27.48
N ALA A 586 -15.45 -7.66 -26.51
CA ALA A 586 -15.83 -9.01 -26.13
C ALA A 586 -16.81 -9.65 -27.14
N GLY A 587 -17.87 -8.94 -27.56
CA GLY A 587 -18.92 -9.45 -28.42
C GLY A 587 -18.50 -9.76 -29.86
N ARG A 588 -17.59 -8.96 -30.44
CA ARG A 588 -17.19 -9.07 -31.87
C ARG A 588 -16.44 -10.36 -32.21
N ARG A 589 -16.01 -11.14 -31.20
CA ARG A 589 -15.37 -12.46 -31.36
C ARG A 589 -16.29 -13.66 -31.10
N MET A 590 -17.53 -13.45 -30.61
CA MET A 590 -18.49 -14.54 -30.33
C MET A 590 -19.28 -15.06 -31.53
N LYS A 591 -19.04 -14.59 -32.77
CA LYS A 591 -19.58 -15.27 -33.96
C LYS A 591 -18.77 -16.55 -34.23
N PRO A 592 -19.40 -17.75 -34.24
CA PRO A 592 -18.70 -18.96 -34.63
C PRO A 592 -18.34 -18.89 -36.12
N VAL A 593 -17.07 -19.12 -36.44
CA VAL A 593 -16.70 -19.60 -37.77
C VAL A 593 -17.30 -21.01 -37.91
N PRO A 594 -18.02 -21.34 -39.01
CA PRO A 594 -18.57 -22.67 -39.17
C PRO A 594 -17.44 -23.70 -39.18
N ALA A 595 -17.47 -24.63 -38.22
CA ALA A 595 -16.50 -25.70 -38.15
C ALA A 595 -16.66 -26.63 -39.34
N VAL A 596 -15.54 -26.95 -40.02
CA VAL A 596 -15.50 -28.08 -40.96
C VAL A 596 -15.81 -29.34 -40.15
N ALA A 597 -16.75 -30.16 -40.64
CA ALA A 597 -17.33 -31.24 -39.86
C ALA A 597 -16.33 -32.38 -39.61
N GLY A 598 -15.91 -32.57 -38.34
CA GLY A 598 -15.14 -33.74 -37.91
C GLY A 598 -14.29 -33.48 -36.65
N GLY A 599 -14.68 -34.10 -35.52
CA GLY A 599 -13.88 -34.11 -34.29
C GLY A 599 -14.64 -33.64 -33.04
N SER A 600 -14.71 -34.50 -32.02
CA SER A 600 -15.49 -34.25 -30.79
C SER A 600 -14.66 -33.59 -29.68
N SER A 601 -14.56 -32.26 -29.67
CA SER A 601 -14.19 -31.47 -28.47
C SER A 601 -14.50 -29.97 -28.65
N ASN A 602 -15.73 -29.56 -28.32
CA ASN A 602 -16.21 -28.18 -28.45
C ASN A 602 -15.66 -27.23 -27.36
N THR A 603 -14.34 -27.03 -27.34
CA THR A 603 -13.69 -25.96 -26.58
C THR A 603 -13.27 -24.86 -27.55
N THR A 604 -14.20 -23.95 -27.87
CA THR A 604 -13.97 -22.84 -28.82
C THR A 604 -13.00 -21.83 -28.22
N LEU A 605 -11.69 -21.98 -28.51
CA LEU A 605 -10.62 -21.18 -27.91
C LEU A 605 -10.47 -19.83 -28.63
N TYR A 606 -11.10 -18.80 -28.08
CA TYR A 606 -10.99 -17.42 -28.58
C TYR A 606 -9.60 -16.81 -28.26
N PRO A 607 -9.07 -15.94 -29.14
CA PRO A 607 -7.91 -15.11 -28.80
C PRO A 607 -8.35 -14.02 -27.81
N ALA A 608 -7.58 -13.85 -26.72
CA ALA A 608 -7.94 -12.99 -25.60
C ALA A 608 -8.42 -11.59 -26.04
N ALA A 609 -9.54 -11.14 -25.47
CA ALA A 609 -10.01 -9.77 -25.56
C ALA A 609 -9.51 -9.00 -24.33
N GLU A 610 -8.83 -7.87 -24.56
CA GLU A 610 -8.47 -6.95 -23.49
C GLU A 610 -9.61 -5.95 -23.26
N VAL A 611 -9.87 -5.68 -21.99
CA VAL A 611 -10.95 -4.81 -21.47
C VAL A 611 -10.31 -3.66 -20.70
N ILE A 612 -10.90 -2.47 -20.78
CA ILE A 612 -10.52 -1.32 -19.94
C ILE A 612 -11.26 -1.42 -18.61
N SER A 613 -10.52 -1.59 -17.52
CA SER A 613 -11.02 -1.40 -16.16
C SER A 613 -10.99 0.09 -15.84
N LEU A 614 -12.15 0.73 -15.81
CA LEU A 614 -12.27 2.17 -15.55
C LEU A 614 -12.60 2.44 -14.07
N LYS A 615 -11.93 3.43 -13.50
CA LYS A 615 -12.26 4.05 -12.22
C LYS A 615 -12.55 5.53 -12.44
N CYS A 616 -13.69 6.00 -11.96
CA CYS A 616 -14.23 7.34 -12.16
C CYS A 616 -15.09 7.76 -10.96
N PHE A 617 -15.73 8.94 -11.04
CA PHE A 617 -16.62 9.48 -10.02
C PHE A 617 -17.51 8.43 -9.31
N TYR A 618 -17.56 8.50 -7.98
CA TYR A 618 -18.29 7.55 -7.10
C TYR A 618 -19.75 7.31 -7.51
N GLY A 619 -20.44 8.32 -8.04
CA GLY A 619 -21.83 8.21 -8.51
C GLY A 619 -22.03 7.37 -9.79
N TRP A 620 -20.94 7.01 -10.48
CA TRP A 620 -20.94 6.16 -11.67
C TRP A 620 -20.19 4.83 -11.45
N GLN A 621 -19.28 4.78 -10.46
CA GLN A 621 -18.40 3.62 -10.23
C GLN A 621 -19.17 2.31 -10.03
N MET A 622 -20.32 2.32 -9.36
CA MET A 622 -21.12 1.11 -9.16
C MET A 622 -21.59 0.49 -10.49
N THR A 623 -22.16 1.28 -11.39
CA THR A 623 -22.52 0.83 -12.74
C THR A 623 -21.31 0.38 -13.55
N VAL A 624 -20.18 1.09 -13.46
CA VAL A 624 -18.93 0.77 -14.18
C VAL A 624 -18.34 -0.56 -13.69
N ASP A 625 -18.31 -0.80 -12.39
CA ASP A 625 -17.91 -2.07 -11.79
C ASP A 625 -18.86 -3.20 -12.20
N GLU A 626 -20.17 -3.00 -12.10
CA GLU A 626 -21.19 -4.00 -12.44
C GLU A 626 -21.24 -4.32 -13.94
N HIS A 627 -20.96 -3.36 -14.81
CA HIS A 627 -20.74 -3.59 -16.23
C HIS A 627 -19.45 -4.40 -16.46
N THR A 628 -18.34 -4.00 -15.84
CA THR A 628 -17.04 -4.66 -16.01
C THR A 628 -17.09 -6.11 -15.49
N LYS A 629 -17.77 -6.37 -14.37
CA LYS A 629 -18.05 -7.72 -13.85
C LYS A 629 -18.87 -8.56 -14.84
N ARG A 630 -19.89 -7.99 -15.51
CA ARG A 630 -20.68 -8.68 -16.55
C ARG A 630 -19.82 -9.03 -17.78
N VAL A 631 -18.99 -8.10 -18.26
CA VAL A 631 -18.07 -8.32 -19.40
C VAL A 631 -17.02 -9.39 -19.07
N LEU A 632 -16.36 -9.33 -17.92
CA LEU A 632 -15.33 -10.31 -17.52
C LEU A 632 -15.92 -11.73 -17.32
N ARG A 633 -17.19 -11.85 -16.95
CA ARG A 633 -17.94 -13.12 -16.92
C ARG A 633 -18.36 -13.62 -18.31
N GLY A 634 -18.23 -12.81 -19.35
CA GLY A 634 -18.66 -13.11 -20.72
C GLY A 634 -20.12 -12.77 -21.05
N ASP A 635 -20.91 -12.23 -20.12
CA ASP A 635 -22.29 -11.79 -20.40
C ASP A 635 -22.29 -10.36 -20.98
N VAL A 636 -21.83 -10.27 -22.23
CA VAL A 636 -21.83 -9.04 -23.03
C VAL A 636 -23.26 -8.50 -23.22
N ALA A 637 -24.25 -9.39 -23.32
CA ALA A 637 -25.64 -9.01 -23.56
C ALA A 637 -26.26 -8.31 -22.35
N ALA A 638 -25.96 -8.74 -21.11
CA ALA A 638 -26.34 -8.02 -19.91
C ALA A 638 -25.55 -6.73 -19.72
N ALA A 639 -24.25 -6.72 -20.04
CA ALA A 639 -23.43 -5.52 -19.99
C ALA A 639 -24.02 -4.40 -20.87
N SER A 640 -24.32 -4.66 -22.14
CA SER A 640 -24.93 -3.67 -23.05
C SER A 640 -26.38 -3.29 -22.69
N ARG A 641 -27.12 -4.10 -21.90
CA ARG A 641 -28.41 -3.66 -21.35
C ARG A 641 -28.24 -2.68 -20.20
N LEU A 642 -27.28 -2.93 -19.31
CA LEU A 642 -26.95 -2.05 -18.20
C LEU A 642 -26.42 -0.70 -18.71
N GLU A 643 -25.47 -0.70 -19.65
CA GLU A 643 -24.96 0.51 -20.33
C GLU A 643 -26.09 1.34 -20.93
N ARG A 644 -26.98 0.71 -21.71
CA ARG A 644 -28.09 1.43 -22.37
C ARG A 644 -29.12 1.98 -21.37
N LYS A 645 -29.46 1.23 -20.32
CA LYS A 645 -30.36 1.70 -19.25
C LYS A 645 -29.74 2.87 -18.48
N TRP A 646 -28.45 2.78 -18.16
CA TRP A 646 -27.69 3.84 -17.50
C TRP A 646 -27.62 5.10 -18.37
N ALA A 647 -27.35 4.97 -19.67
CA ALA A 647 -27.36 6.08 -20.61
C ALA A 647 -28.70 6.84 -20.64
N ILE A 648 -29.82 6.11 -20.65
CA ILE A 648 -31.17 6.68 -20.61
C ILE A 648 -31.41 7.39 -19.26
N TYR A 649 -30.95 6.83 -18.15
CA TYR A 649 -31.04 7.47 -16.83
C TYR A 649 -30.20 8.76 -16.75
N MET A 650 -28.94 8.72 -17.19
CA MET A 650 -28.04 9.88 -17.18
C MET A 650 -28.57 11.02 -18.05
N GLN A 651 -29.00 10.74 -19.29
CA GLN A 651 -29.65 11.72 -20.15
C GLN A 651 -30.92 12.30 -19.51
N ALA A 652 -31.78 11.45 -18.92
CA ALA A 652 -33.02 11.92 -18.30
C ALA A 652 -32.77 12.79 -17.05
N ASN A 653 -31.69 12.53 -16.31
CA ASN A 653 -31.25 13.32 -15.17
C ASN A 653 -30.69 14.69 -15.62
N GLU A 654 -29.86 14.71 -16.66
CA GLU A 654 -29.34 15.93 -17.28
C GLU A 654 -30.47 16.80 -17.85
N GLU A 655 -31.40 16.23 -18.62
CA GLU A 655 -32.62 16.89 -19.09
C GLU A 655 -33.42 17.54 -17.95
N ALA A 656 -33.43 16.93 -16.76
CA ALA A 656 -34.18 17.37 -15.59
C ALA A 656 -33.48 18.48 -14.76
N GLY A 657 -32.18 18.69 -14.97
CA GLY A 657 -31.42 19.82 -14.46
C GLY A 657 -31.67 21.11 -15.24
N VAL A 658 -31.86 21.01 -16.56
CA VAL A 658 -32.09 22.18 -17.45
C VAL A 658 -33.34 22.96 -17.05
N ALA A 659 -33.15 24.24 -16.68
CA ALA A 659 -34.23 25.15 -16.33
C ALA A 659 -35.11 25.50 -17.55
N GLY A 660 -36.43 25.59 -17.33
CA GLY A 660 -37.39 26.03 -18.34
C GLY A 660 -38.71 25.28 -18.33
N ALA A 661 -39.51 25.50 -19.36
CA ALA A 661 -40.82 24.85 -19.52
C ALA A 661 -40.70 23.31 -19.53
N ASN A 662 -41.75 22.66 -19.04
CA ASN A 662 -41.86 21.21 -18.84
C ASN A 662 -40.93 20.58 -17.78
N GLY A 663 -40.22 21.34 -16.94
CA GLY A 663 -39.31 20.81 -15.91
C GLY A 663 -39.91 19.71 -15.00
N ARG A 664 -41.19 19.83 -14.58
CA ARG A 664 -41.89 18.78 -13.82
C ARG A 664 -41.97 17.44 -14.59
N ARG A 665 -42.19 17.48 -15.91
CA ARG A 665 -42.27 16.28 -16.78
C ARG A 665 -40.89 15.62 -16.94
N ARG A 666 -39.82 16.42 -17.07
CA ARG A 666 -38.43 15.93 -17.16
C ARG A 666 -38.01 15.22 -15.85
N ARG A 667 -38.22 15.87 -14.70
CA ARG A 667 -37.97 15.29 -13.37
C ARG A 667 -38.76 14.01 -13.09
N ARG A 668 -39.95 13.83 -13.70
CA ARG A 668 -40.68 12.56 -13.66
C ARG A 668 -39.96 11.45 -14.45
N ARG A 669 -39.56 11.72 -15.70
CA ARG A 669 -38.78 10.75 -16.51
C ARG A 669 -37.50 10.32 -15.82
N ALA A 670 -36.76 11.27 -15.21
CA ALA A 670 -35.53 10.98 -14.47
C ALA A 670 -35.75 9.93 -13.37
N ARG A 671 -36.83 10.07 -12.58
CA ARG A 671 -37.20 9.10 -11.53
C ARG A 671 -37.61 7.74 -12.10
N GLU A 672 -38.39 7.74 -13.18
CA GLU A 672 -38.82 6.51 -13.86
C GLU A 672 -37.62 5.75 -14.45
N ALA A 673 -36.65 6.47 -15.04
CA ALA A 673 -35.41 5.89 -15.56
C ALA A 673 -34.45 5.42 -14.43
N ALA A 674 -34.34 6.17 -13.33
CA ALA A 674 -33.53 5.78 -12.17
C ALA A 674 -33.97 4.44 -11.59
N GLN A 675 -35.28 4.22 -11.46
CA GLN A 675 -35.81 2.93 -11.01
C GLN A 675 -35.47 1.79 -11.98
N VAL A 676 -35.63 2.02 -13.29
CA VAL A 676 -35.34 1.01 -14.34
C VAL A 676 -33.84 0.66 -14.43
N HIS A 677 -32.95 1.58 -14.04
CA HIS A 677 -31.52 1.32 -13.86
C HIS A 677 -31.26 0.43 -12.63
N ALA A 678 -31.75 0.84 -11.45
CA ALA A 678 -31.56 0.09 -10.20
C ALA A 678 -32.05 -1.37 -10.31
N ASP A 679 -33.20 -1.58 -10.97
CA ASP A 679 -33.77 -2.91 -11.23
C ASP A 679 -32.88 -3.82 -12.15
N GLU A 680 -31.91 -3.29 -12.91
CA GLU A 680 -30.90 -4.08 -13.66
C GLU A 680 -29.58 -4.22 -12.90
N GLU A 681 -29.22 -3.19 -12.12
CA GLU A 681 -28.01 -3.12 -11.30
C GLU A 681 -28.02 -4.20 -10.20
N GLU A 682 -29.14 -4.32 -9.47
CA GLU A 682 -29.38 -5.33 -8.42
C GLU A 682 -29.44 -6.79 -8.96
N GLY A 683 -29.30 -7.00 -10.27
CA GLY A 683 -29.16 -8.32 -10.88
C GLY A 683 -30.46 -8.89 -11.44
N GLY A 684 -31.12 -8.15 -12.34
CA GLY A 684 -32.38 -8.55 -12.98
C GLY A 684 -32.33 -9.96 -13.59
N ALA A 685 -33.11 -10.89 -13.01
CA ALA A 685 -33.22 -12.27 -13.45
C ALA A 685 -33.78 -12.36 -14.88
N GLY A 686 -32.95 -12.84 -15.83
CA GLY A 686 -33.22 -12.66 -17.26
C GLY A 686 -32.64 -13.74 -18.18
N THR A 687 -32.48 -14.98 -17.70
CA THR A 687 -32.22 -16.15 -18.56
C THR A 687 -33.53 -16.79 -19.04
N GLY A 688 -33.52 -17.33 -20.25
CA GLY A 688 -34.73 -17.53 -21.06
C GLY A 688 -35.83 -18.42 -20.46
N GLY A 689 -37.06 -17.92 -20.47
CA GLY A 689 -38.27 -18.67 -20.18
C GLY A 689 -39.52 -17.90 -20.66
N ALA A 690 -40.35 -18.52 -21.49
CA ALA A 690 -41.59 -17.90 -21.96
C ALA A 690 -42.69 -18.02 -20.88
N GLY A 691 -43.05 -16.90 -20.25
CA GLY A 691 -44.15 -16.86 -19.29
C GLY A 691 -44.41 -15.44 -18.74
N PRO A 692 -45.67 -15.03 -18.54
CA PRO A 692 -46.01 -13.69 -18.05
C PRO A 692 -45.76 -13.55 -16.54
N GLY A 693 -44.50 -13.33 -16.16
CA GLY A 693 -44.09 -13.06 -14.79
C GLY A 693 -44.79 -11.83 -14.20
N ARG A 694 -45.32 -11.97 -12.97
CA ARG A 694 -46.11 -10.91 -12.30
C ARG A 694 -45.28 -9.63 -12.08
N ARG A 695 -45.73 -8.52 -12.68
CA ARG A 695 -45.28 -7.17 -12.28
C ARG A 695 -45.63 -6.93 -10.81
N ARG A 696 -44.63 -6.88 -9.91
CA ARG A 696 -44.81 -6.26 -8.58
C ARG A 696 -44.89 -4.74 -8.77
N ALA A 697 -46.10 -4.24 -8.96
CA ALA A 697 -46.34 -2.80 -8.99
C ALA A 697 -46.00 -2.20 -7.61
N ARG A 698 -44.95 -1.38 -7.55
CA ARG A 698 -44.78 -0.42 -6.44
C ARG A 698 -45.90 0.60 -6.57
N THR A 699 -46.99 0.42 -5.83
CA THR A 699 -48.09 1.39 -5.75
C THR A 699 -47.56 2.70 -5.18
N ALA A 700 -47.49 3.75 -6.01
CA ALA A 700 -47.13 5.08 -5.55
C ALA A 700 -48.25 5.61 -4.64
N ALA A 701 -47.96 5.75 -3.34
CA ALA A 701 -48.86 6.44 -2.43
C ALA A 701 -48.91 7.93 -2.79
N CYS A 702 -50.12 8.45 -3.06
CA CYS A 702 -50.33 9.88 -3.20
C CYS A 702 -50.17 10.55 -1.83
N VAL A 703 -49.14 11.39 -1.68
CA VAL A 703 -49.18 12.51 -0.74
C VAL A 703 -49.86 13.66 -1.46
N MET A 704 -51.01 14.08 -0.96
CA MET A 704 -51.81 15.20 -1.48
C MET A 704 -51.74 16.36 -0.48
N MET A 705 -51.23 17.50 -0.96
CA MET A 705 -51.10 18.80 -0.29
C MET A 705 -50.22 18.78 0.97
#